data_AF-A0A146MF80-F1
#
_entry.id   AF-A0A146MF80-F1
#
_cell.length_a   1.000
_cell.length_b   1.000
_cell.length_c   1.000
_cell.angle_alpha   90.00
_cell.angle_beta   90.00
_cell.angle_gamma   90.00
#
_symmetry.space_group_name_H-M   'P 1'
#
loop_
_entity.id
_entity.type
_entity.pdbx_description
1 polymer ?
#
loop_
_entity_poly.entity_id
_entity_poly.type
_entity_poly.pdbx_seq_one_letter_code
_entity_poly.pdbx_strand_id
1 'polypeptide(L)'
;ENDVTGHGDAFNQLKDTAATFQRSNHFMKDEITERAQAVIDRYRSLQEPMQIRRDNLEDALLLHQLLRDIEDEMQWFKEKEPLAGSTDLGNSLNSVQSLQKKHQTMETEIASREQVVSALGSRAQQMVRSGHFASNRIESAHGDLVEQLARVKLLAKERRLRLLDAVESQMFYVEASEAEAWLREKTPLLTSQDFGKDEDSAQSLIKKLEGLGREISAFHQTIARLSNLSHGLVDRGHFDSANIKQKQAEIEDKLKELEALFKTREWRLLESRKFFRFIRETEEVAEWISDQTAIAASEDYGRDVEHVELLIQRFDNVLSGLASSEGRVTNCLQTGEMLINDGNPESKTIQAKMDETQQLWEDLRELAHARQDALAGAKQVHVFDRTADETISWIQEKDSSLSAEGFGQDLESIQALVRKHEVFMTDLAAVKEQVESVVEEGGRLSGLFPDAREHIEVKHEEVTDVWTQLFEKTEQRKKHLQQAEQLQSYFELYRDLMAWISEMIAKVTSPELAQDVSGAEALISRHMEHRAEINSREEAFVQFYSTGHTLIQQGHFLSGEIQDKIRVLQQRKQLLNDIWEKRKVIYELSLDTQLFLREASLLENWITSREPILNDEKLGDSIPQVEELIRRHEDFEKTIEAQGEKFNALKRITLLEMAFNKQKEAEATARQAEKERLEKERVEARKRKEVQRISDERRKEDERRRYEMNGGPESLDKNMRYRHFKASLHRLIVSSALQVKNVTKQHETWY
;
A
#
# COMPACT_ATOMS: atom_id res chain seq x y z
N GLU A 1 108.65 -70.39 -77.38
CA GLU A 1 107.88 -71.42 -78.10
C GLU A 1 107.94 -71.22 -79.60
N ASN A 2 107.45 -70.10 -80.13
CA ASN A 2 107.39 -69.81 -81.59
C ASN A 2 108.70 -70.05 -82.36
N ASP A 3 109.85 -69.67 -81.78
CA ASP A 3 111.17 -69.81 -82.41
C ASP A 3 111.61 -71.28 -82.57
N VAL A 4 111.36 -72.10 -81.54
CA VAL A 4 111.70 -73.53 -81.56
C VAL A 4 110.76 -74.30 -82.47
N THR A 5 109.45 -74.04 -82.44
CA THR A 5 108.49 -74.64 -83.39
C THR A 5 108.76 -74.23 -84.84
N GLY A 6 109.29 -73.03 -85.07
CA GLY A 6 109.65 -72.53 -86.41
C GLY A 6 110.81 -73.27 -87.08
N HIS A 7 111.61 -74.05 -86.34
CA HIS A 7 112.68 -74.88 -86.89
C HIS A 7 112.25 -76.33 -87.18
N GLY A 8 110.98 -76.70 -86.95
CA GLY A 8 110.46 -78.05 -87.17
C GLY A 8 110.57 -78.53 -88.62
N ASP A 9 110.35 -77.65 -89.61
CA ASP A 9 110.43 -78.00 -91.03
C ASP A 9 111.87 -78.27 -91.50
N ALA A 10 112.85 -77.53 -90.97
CA ALA A 10 114.26 -77.74 -91.25
C ALA A 10 114.75 -79.09 -90.68
N PHE A 11 114.21 -79.51 -89.53
CA PHE A 11 114.48 -80.82 -88.94
C PHE A 11 113.82 -81.98 -89.70
N ASN A 12 112.61 -81.78 -90.23
CA ASN A 12 111.97 -82.75 -91.12
C ASN A 12 112.75 -82.90 -92.44
N GLN A 13 113.24 -81.81 -93.02
CA GLN A 13 114.14 -81.86 -94.18
C GLN A 13 115.45 -82.59 -93.87
N LEU A 14 116.06 -82.38 -92.69
CA LEU A 14 117.28 -83.08 -92.25
C LEU A 14 117.04 -84.60 -92.11
N LYS A 15 115.88 -84.98 -91.58
CA LYS A 15 115.43 -86.38 -91.47
C LYS A 15 115.25 -87.03 -92.86
N ASP A 16 114.63 -86.30 -93.80
CA ASP A 16 114.40 -86.78 -95.16
C ASP A 16 115.70 -86.87 -95.97
N THR A 17 116.63 -85.92 -95.81
CA THR A 17 117.96 -85.99 -96.44
C THR A 17 118.80 -87.14 -95.89
N ALA A 18 118.81 -87.35 -94.56
CA ALA A 18 119.49 -88.51 -93.95
C ALA A 18 118.90 -89.85 -94.44
N ALA A 19 117.57 -89.95 -94.56
CA ALA A 19 116.90 -91.14 -95.12
C ALA A 19 117.25 -91.38 -96.60
N THR A 20 117.48 -90.32 -97.36
CA THR A 20 117.87 -90.40 -98.78
C THR A 20 119.30 -90.94 -98.94
N PHE A 21 120.24 -90.49 -98.11
CA PHE A 21 121.62 -91.01 -98.08
C PHE A 21 121.69 -92.49 -97.64
N GLN A 22 120.73 -92.94 -96.83
CA GLN A 22 120.64 -94.35 -96.43
C GLN A 22 120.10 -95.25 -97.54
N ARG A 23 119.16 -94.76 -98.36
CA ARG A 23 118.65 -95.48 -99.55
C ARG A 23 119.67 -95.57 -100.69
N SER A 24 120.54 -94.57 -100.85
CA SER A 24 121.60 -94.55 -101.86
C SER A 24 122.86 -95.34 -101.46
N ASN A 25 122.85 -95.99 -100.29
CA ASN A 25 123.93 -96.82 -99.76
C ASN A 25 125.29 -96.09 -99.67
N HIS A 26 125.25 -94.81 -99.31
CA HIS A 26 126.41 -93.93 -99.21
C HIS A 26 127.43 -94.45 -98.16
N PHE A 27 128.74 -94.23 -98.39
CA PHE A 27 129.81 -94.82 -97.58
C PHE A 27 129.81 -94.41 -96.09
N MET A 28 129.17 -93.28 -95.75
CA MET A 28 128.98 -92.78 -94.37
C MET A 28 127.53 -92.83 -93.90
N LYS A 29 126.67 -93.62 -94.55
CA LYS A 29 125.22 -93.65 -94.26
C LYS A 29 124.91 -93.83 -92.77
N ASP A 30 125.64 -94.72 -92.09
CA ASP A 30 125.37 -95.02 -90.68
C ASP A 30 125.79 -93.85 -89.78
N GLU A 31 126.90 -93.17 -90.09
CA GLU A 31 127.37 -91.98 -89.35
C GLU A 31 126.49 -90.74 -89.59
N ILE A 32 126.00 -90.53 -90.81
CA ILE A 32 125.10 -89.41 -91.14
C ILE A 32 123.74 -89.61 -90.45
N THR A 33 123.20 -90.83 -90.46
CA THR A 33 121.94 -91.13 -89.77
C THR A 33 122.09 -91.00 -88.27
N GLU A 34 123.20 -91.46 -87.68
CA GLU A 34 123.49 -91.30 -86.25
C GLU A 34 123.56 -89.83 -85.86
N ARG A 35 124.27 -88.98 -86.63
CA ARG A 35 124.34 -87.54 -86.36
C ARG A 35 122.99 -86.83 -86.56
N ALA A 36 122.25 -87.17 -87.62
CA ALA A 36 120.91 -86.60 -87.85
C ALA A 36 119.95 -86.98 -86.71
N GLN A 37 120.00 -88.24 -86.25
CA GLN A 37 119.21 -88.71 -85.12
C GLN A 37 119.61 -88.01 -83.81
N ALA A 38 120.91 -87.85 -83.53
CA ALA A 38 121.41 -87.13 -82.36
C ALA A 38 120.93 -85.66 -82.32
N VAL A 39 120.86 -85.00 -83.47
CA VAL A 39 120.36 -83.62 -83.57
C VAL A 39 118.84 -83.59 -83.35
N ILE A 40 118.08 -84.52 -83.93
CA ILE A 40 116.62 -84.67 -83.72
C ILE A 40 116.29 -84.93 -82.24
N ASP A 41 117.04 -85.82 -81.60
CA ASP A 41 116.85 -86.15 -80.18
C ASP A 41 117.17 -84.94 -79.29
N ARG A 42 118.20 -84.16 -79.65
CA ARG A 42 118.53 -82.91 -78.96
C ARG A 42 117.42 -81.87 -79.13
N TYR A 43 116.82 -81.73 -80.31
CA TYR A 43 115.68 -80.83 -80.51
C TYR A 43 114.43 -81.27 -79.72
N ARG A 44 114.11 -82.57 -79.73
CA ARG A 44 113.04 -83.13 -78.90
C ARG A 44 113.29 -82.93 -77.41
N SER A 45 114.54 -83.03 -76.97
CA SER A 45 114.93 -82.78 -75.58
C SER A 45 114.70 -81.34 -75.11
N LEU A 46 114.46 -80.37 -76.01
CA LEU A 46 114.11 -78.98 -75.66
C LEU A 46 112.63 -78.83 -75.29
N GLN A 47 111.75 -79.75 -75.71
CA GLN A 47 110.31 -79.66 -75.49
C GLN A 47 109.96 -79.72 -74.01
N GLU A 48 110.57 -80.64 -73.26
CA GLU A 48 110.32 -80.83 -71.83
C GLU A 48 110.79 -79.63 -70.98
N PRO A 49 112.03 -79.10 -71.09
CA PRO A 49 112.45 -77.88 -70.38
C PRO A 49 111.62 -76.63 -70.74
N MET A 50 111.16 -76.50 -71.99
CA MET A 50 110.29 -75.40 -72.39
C MET A 50 108.89 -75.51 -71.78
N GLN A 51 108.32 -76.72 -71.77
CA GLN A 51 107.04 -77.00 -71.14
C GLN A 51 107.12 -76.71 -69.63
N ILE A 52 108.18 -77.20 -68.96
CA ILE A 52 108.44 -76.89 -67.54
C ILE A 52 108.56 -75.38 -67.30
N ARG A 53 109.25 -74.64 -68.18
CA ARG A 53 109.37 -73.19 -68.07
C ARG A 53 108.03 -72.47 -68.28
N ARG A 54 107.20 -72.93 -69.21
CA ARG A 54 105.85 -72.38 -69.43
C ARG A 54 104.99 -72.60 -68.19
N ASP A 55 104.94 -73.83 -67.70
CA ASP A 55 104.12 -74.20 -66.55
C ASP A 55 104.53 -73.39 -65.30
N ASN A 56 105.84 -73.20 -65.08
CA ASN A 56 106.35 -72.31 -64.02
C ASN A 56 105.94 -70.83 -64.18
N LEU A 57 105.87 -70.32 -65.42
CA LEU A 57 105.45 -68.94 -65.70
C LEU A 57 103.93 -68.76 -65.55
N GLU A 58 103.15 -69.76 -65.95
CA GLU A 58 101.70 -69.80 -65.76
C GLU A 58 101.34 -69.86 -64.27
N ASP A 59 102.04 -70.70 -63.49
CA ASP A 59 101.93 -70.75 -62.03
C ASP A 59 102.28 -69.39 -61.39
N ALA A 60 103.39 -68.77 -61.82
CA ALA A 60 103.77 -67.44 -61.33
C ALA A 60 102.73 -66.35 -61.67
N LEU A 61 102.12 -66.41 -62.86
CA LEU A 61 101.05 -65.49 -63.26
C LEU A 61 99.81 -65.65 -62.37
N LEU A 62 99.37 -66.90 -62.14
CA LEU A 62 98.24 -67.21 -61.27
C LEU A 62 98.49 -66.73 -59.84
N LEU A 63 99.72 -66.89 -59.32
CA LEU A 63 100.11 -66.41 -58.01
C LEU A 63 99.98 -64.90 -57.89
N HIS A 64 100.53 -64.14 -58.85
CA HIS A 64 100.47 -62.68 -58.81
C HIS A 64 99.05 -62.14 -58.98
N GLN A 65 98.25 -62.77 -59.84
CA GLN A 65 96.82 -62.44 -59.97
C GLN A 65 96.06 -62.68 -58.67
N LEU A 66 96.25 -63.85 -58.04
CA LEU A 66 95.62 -64.16 -56.77
C LEU A 66 96.03 -63.20 -55.66
N LEU A 67 97.33 -62.91 -55.53
CA LEU A 67 97.83 -62.01 -54.49
C LEU A 67 97.35 -60.57 -54.67
N ARG A 68 97.31 -60.06 -55.91
CA ARG A 68 96.74 -58.74 -56.20
C ARG A 68 95.26 -58.69 -55.82
N ASP A 69 94.48 -59.68 -56.27
CA ASP A 69 93.04 -59.70 -55.99
C ASP A 69 92.76 -59.86 -54.47
N ILE A 70 93.63 -60.56 -53.71
CA ILE A 70 93.59 -60.62 -52.24
C ILE A 70 93.96 -59.26 -51.61
N GLU A 71 94.97 -58.57 -52.14
CA GLU A 71 95.42 -57.26 -51.65
C GLU A 71 94.38 -56.16 -51.89
N ASP A 72 93.69 -56.19 -53.04
CA ASP A 72 92.59 -55.28 -53.37
C ASP A 72 91.43 -55.44 -52.37
N GLU A 73 91.04 -56.67 -52.06
CA GLU A 73 89.99 -56.95 -51.05
C GLU A 73 90.46 -56.59 -49.64
N MET A 74 91.72 -56.87 -49.29
CA MET A 74 92.34 -56.48 -48.03
C MET A 74 92.29 -54.95 -47.82
N GLN A 75 92.61 -54.18 -48.86
CA GLN A 75 92.56 -52.72 -48.83
C GLN A 75 91.12 -52.22 -48.61
N TRP A 76 90.14 -52.83 -49.29
CA TRP A 76 88.72 -52.51 -49.10
C TRP A 76 88.27 -52.75 -47.65
N PHE A 77 88.64 -53.88 -47.04
CA PHE A 77 88.31 -54.17 -45.64
C PHE A 77 88.96 -53.17 -44.68
N LYS A 78 90.23 -52.79 -44.90
CA LYS A 78 90.91 -51.77 -44.09
C LYS A 78 90.20 -50.40 -44.14
N GLU A 79 89.64 -50.04 -45.29
CA GLU A 79 88.86 -48.79 -45.44
C GLU A 79 87.50 -48.85 -44.74
N LYS A 80 86.85 -50.03 -44.74
CA LYS A 80 85.52 -50.22 -44.15
C LYS A 80 85.53 -50.49 -42.66
N GLU A 81 86.63 -51.01 -42.13
CA GLU A 81 86.79 -51.30 -40.72
C GLU A 81 86.50 -50.11 -39.78
N PRO A 82 87.04 -48.88 -39.97
CA PRO A 82 86.73 -47.75 -39.09
C PRO A 82 85.25 -47.35 -39.14
N LEU A 83 84.55 -47.60 -40.26
CA LEU A 83 83.11 -47.36 -40.37
C LEU A 83 82.30 -48.43 -39.62
N ALA A 84 82.72 -49.69 -39.71
CA ALA A 84 82.14 -50.80 -38.95
C ALA A 84 82.36 -50.66 -37.45
N GLY A 85 83.52 -50.16 -37.02
CA GLY A 85 83.89 -49.94 -35.62
C GLY A 85 83.54 -48.56 -35.05
N SER A 86 82.89 -47.68 -35.81
CA SER A 86 82.54 -46.34 -35.33
C SER A 86 81.66 -46.40 -34.07
N THR A 87 81.85 -45.43 -33.17
CA THR A 87 81.06 -45.27 -31.94
C THR A 87 79.99 -44.18 -32.06
N ASP A 88 79.89 -43.50 -33.20
CA ASP A 88 78.85 -42.51 -33.45
C ASP A 88 77.50 -43.20 -33.63
N LEU A 89 76.57 -42.93 -32.70
CA LEU A 89 75.21 -43.46 -32.68
C LEU A 89 74.17 -42.39 -33.06
N GLY A 90 74.56 -41.13 -33.24
CA GLY A 90 73.63 -40.02 -33.45
C GLY A 90 72.97 -39.52 -32.16
N ASN A 91 72.36 -38.33 -32.24
CA ASN A 91 71.81 -37.59 -31.09
C ASN A 91 70.30 -37.30 -31.19
N SER A 92 69.63 -37.83 -32.22
CA SER A 92 68.20 -37.67 -32.46
C SER A 92 67.66 -38.87 -33.22
N LEU A 93 66.39 -39.22 -33.06
CA LEU A 93 65.77 -40.37 -33.73
C LEU A 93 66.06 -40.39 -35.25
N ASN A 94 65.90 -39.25 -35.92
CA ASN A 94 66.18 -39.12 -37.36
C ASN A 94 67.67 -39.36 -37.70
N SER A 95 68.57 -38.84 -36.86
CA SER A 95 70.02 -39.06 -37.02
C SER A 95 70.37 -40.54 -36.87
N VAL A 96 69.87 -41.20 -35.83
CA VAL A 96 70.14 -42.63 -35.57
C VAL A 96 69.55 -43.50 -36.68
N GLN A 97 68.31 -43.27 -37.11
CA GLN A 97 67.70 -44.00 -38.22
C GLN A 97 68.48 -43.83 -39.54
N SER A 98 68.99 -42.63 -39.81
CA SER A 98 69.85 -42.38 -40.97
C SER A 98 71.17 -43.16 -40.87
N LEU A 99 71.82 -43.17 -39.70
CA LEU A 99 73.02 -43.96 -39.44
C LEU A 99 72.76 -45.47 -39.55
N GLN A 100 71.62 -45.95 -39.05
CA GLN A 100 71.18 -47.34 -39.17
C GLN A 100 71.00 -47.75 -40.64
N LYS A 101 70.35 -46.91 -41.45
CA LYS A 101 70.19 -47.15 -42.89
C LYS A 101 71.53 -47.21 -43.62
N LYS A 102 72.45 -46.27 -43.33
CA LYS A 102 73.82 -46.28 -43.87
C LYS A 102 74.59 -47.54 -43.46
N HIS A 103 74.46 -47.95 -42.20
CA HIS A 103 75.07 -49.18 -41.68
C HIS A 103 74.52 -50.43 -42.37
N GLN A 104 73.22 -50.49 -42.60
CA GLN A 104 72.59 -51.58 -43.33
C GLN A 104 73.09 -51.69 -44.78
N THR A 105 73.30 -50.55 -45.47
CA THR A 105 73.96 -50.53 -46.79
C THR A 105 75.37 -51.11 -46.69
N MET A 106 76.16 -50.72 -45.69
CA MET A 106 77.50 -51.27 -45.48
C MET A 106 77.48 -52.78 -45.18
N GLU A 107 76.53 -53.30 -44.41
CA GLU A 107 76.39 -54.74 -44.18
C GLU A 107 76.09 -55.50 -45.49
N THR A 108 75.27 -54.93 -46.38
CA THR A 108 75.03 -55.53 -47.71
C THR A 108 76.29 -55.50 -48.59
N GLU A 109 77.10 -54.45 -48.50
CA GLU A 109 78.39 -54.41 -49.19
C GLU A 109 79.33 -55.50 -48.66
N ILE A 110 79.47 -55.63 -47.32
CA ILE A 110 80.29 -56.68 -46.69
C ILE A 110 79.82 -58.08 -47.12
N ALA A 111 78.50 -58.32 -47.16
CA ALA A 111 77.94 -59.61 -47.56
C ALA A 111 78.23 -59.95 -49.03
N SER A 112 78.25 -58.96 -49.94
CA SER A 112 78.63 -59.20 -51.33
C SER A 112 80.14 -59.46 -51.47
N ARG A 113 80.98 -58.76 -50.70
CA ARG A 113 82.44 -58.98 -50.66
C ARG A 113 82.82 -60.31 -50.04
N GLU A 114 82.05 -60.83 -49.08
CA GLU A 114 82.22 -62.18 -48.53
C GLU A 114 82.14 -63.27 -49.63
N GLN A 115 81.29 -63.08 -50.64
CA GLN A 115 81.23 -64.01 -51.78
C GLN A 115 82.52 -63.96 -52.62
N VAL A 116 83.09 -62.76 -52.80
CA VAL A 116 84.37 -62.57 -53.50
C VAL A 116 85.50 -63.24 -52.71
N VAL A 117 85.58 -63.03 -51.40
CA VAL A 117 86.56 -63.70 -50.53
C VAL A 117 86.42 -65.23 -50.60
N SER A 118 85.20 -65.76 -50.62
CA SER A 118 84.96 -67.20 -50.78
C SER A 118 85.43 -67.75 -52.14
N ALA A 119 85.25 -66.97 -53.22
CA ALA A 119 85.73 -67.33 -54.55
C ALA A 119 87.27 -67.30 -54.62
N LEU A 120 87.90 -66.27 -54.04
CA LEU A 120 89.35 -66.17 -53.88
C LEU A 120 89.91 -67.33 -53.05
N GLY A 121 89.23 -67.69 -51.96
CA GLY A 121 89.59 -68.84 -51.13
C GLY A 121 89.49 -70.17 -51.86
N SER A 122 88.47 -70.36 -52.70
CA SER A 122 88.34 -71.55 -53.55
C SER A 122 89.50 -71.64 -54.55
N ARG A 123 89.87 -70.51 -55.18
CA ARG A 123 91.02 -70.42 -56.09
C ARG A 123 92.35 -70.67 -55.37
N ALA A 124 92.54 -70.08 -54.20
CA ALA A 124 93.71 -70.29 -53.35
C ALA A 124 93.87 -71.77 -52.95
N GLN A 125 92.79 -72.41 -52.49
CA GLN A 125 92.78 -73.83 -52.14
C GLN A 125 93.06 -74.74 -53.34
N GLN A 126 92.54 -74.39 -54.53
CA GLN A 126 92.82 -75.14 -55.75
C GLN A 126 94.30 -75.11 -56.10
N MET A 127 94.93 -73.92 -56.04
CA MET A 127 96.36 -73.76 -56.30
C MET A 127 97.23 -74.51 -55.28
N VAL A 128 96.84 -74.51 -54.01
CA VAL A 128 97.54 -75.31 -52.97
C VAL A 128 97.40 -76.81 -53.25
N ARG A 129 96.20 -77.29 -53.57
CA ARG A 129 95.95 -78.71 -53.87
C ARG A 129 96.69 -79.21 -55.11
N SER A 130 96.93 -78.36 -56.10
CA SER A 130 97.72 -78.69 -57.28
C SER A 130 99.24 -78.69 -57.02
N GLY A 131 99.68 -78.46 -55.79
CA GLY A 131 101.10 -78.51 -55.41
C GLY A 131 101.90 -77.27 -55.82
N HIS A 132 101.25 -76.11 -55.94
CA HIS A 132 101.88 -74.86 -56.37
C HIS A 132 103.09 -74.48 -55.48
N PHE A 133 104.19 -74.04 -56.08
CA PHE A 133 105.47 -73.79 -55.39
C PHE A 133 105.39 -72.76 -54.24
N ALA A 134 104.43 -71.84 -54.30
CA ALA A 134 104.21 -70.79 -53.31
C ALA A 134 103.04 -71.06 -52.32
N SER A 135 102.66 -72.32 -52.10
CA SER A 135 101.51 -72.71 -51.27
C SER A 135 101.46 -72.01 -49.91
N ASN A 136 102.57 -71.98 -49.15
CA ASN A 136 102.62 -71.31 -47.83
C ASN A 136 102.27 -69.81 -47.90
N ARG A 137 102.69 -69.11 -48.95
CA ARG A 137 102.42 -67.68 -49.14
C ARG A 137 100.95 -67.44 -49.50
N ILE A 138 100.38 -68.33 -50.31
CA ILE A 138 98.95 -68.29 -50.69
C ILE A 138 98.07 -68.52 -49.45
N GLU A 139 98.39 -69.54 -48.65
CA GLU A 139 97.66 -69.85 -47.42
C GLU A 139 97.73 -68.70 -46.40
N SER A 140 98.90 -68.10 -46.20
CA SER A 140 99.06 -66.93 -45.32
C SER A 140 98.22 -65.74 -45.80
N ALA A 141 98.35 -65.33 -47.07
CA ALA A 141 97.64 -64.17 -47.60
C ALA A 141 96.11 -64.36 -47.59
N HIS A 142 95.64 -65.58 -47.89
CA HIS A 142 94.22 -65.92 -47.78
C HIS A 142 93.76 -65.96 -46.30
N GLY A 143 94.57 -66.51 -45.40
CA GLY A 143 94.29 -66.54 -43.96
C GLY A 143 94.10 -65.13 -43.38
N ASP A 144 95.00 -64.22 -43.70
CA ASP A 144 94.93 -62.81 -43.29
C ASP A 144 93.63 -62.15 -43.79
N LEU A 145 93.23 -62.41 -45.05
CA LEU A 145 92.00 -61.87 -45.63
C LEU A 145 90.73 -62.39 -44.92
N VAL A 146 90.70 -63.68 -44.58
CA VAL A 146 89.60 -64.30 -43.83
C VAL A 146 89.52 -63.74 -42.41
N GLU A 147 90.65 -63.53 -41.74
CA GLU A 147 90.69 -62.93 -40.41
C GLU A 147 90.17 -61.48 -40.43
N GLN A 148 90.57 -60.67 -41.41
CA GLN A 148 90.06 -59.30 -41.56
C GLN A 148 88.56 -59.27 -41.86
N LEU A 149 88.05 -60.16 -42.72
CA LEU A 149 86.61 -60.29 -42.96
C LEU A 149 85.86 -60.62 -41.64
N ALA A 150 86.38 -61.57 -40.86
CA ALA A 150 85.78 -61.94 -39.58
C ALA A 150 85.75 -60.76 -38.60
N ARG A 151 86.83 -59.98 -38.53
CA ARG A 151 86.95 -58.78 -37.69
C ARG A 151 85.96 -57.69 -38.10
N VAL A 152 85.89 -57.34 -39.39
CA VAL A 152 84.94 -56.34 -39.91
C VAL A 152 83.49 -56.79 -39.70
N LYS A 153 83.18 -58.08 -39.89
CA LYS A 153 81.84 -58.64 -39.61
C LYS A 153 81.47 -58.55 -38.13
N LEU A 154 82.40 -58.81 -37.22
CA LEU A 154 82.17 -58.70 -35.78
C LEU A 154 81.88 -57.24 -35.39
N LEU A 155 82.73 -56.30 -35.82
CA LEU A 155 82.54 -54.86 -35.57
C LEU A 155 81.20 -54.37 -36.16
N ALA A 156 80.87 -54.78 -37.39
CA ALA A 156 79.61 -54.41 -38.03
C ALA A 156 78.41 -54.96 -37.25
N LYS A 157 78.47 -56.19 -36.76
CA LYS A 157 77.42 -56.78 -35.92
C LYS A 157 77.25 -56.04 -34.59
N GLU A 158 78.34 -55.71 -33.90
CA GLU A 158 78.30 -54.95 -32.66
C GLU A 158 77.72 -53.55 -32.86
N ARG A 159 78.16 -52.84 -33.91
CA ARG A 159 77.63 -51.52 -34.25
C ARG A 159 76.15 -51.58 -34.64
N ARG A 160 75.69 -52.62 -35.33
CA ARG A 160 74.26 -52.82 -35.63
C ARG A 160 73.43 -52.91 -34.34
N LEU A 161 73.89 -53.69 -33.37
CA LEU A 161 73.20 -53.83 -32.07
C LEU A 161 73.14 -52.50 -31.33
N ARG A 162 74.26 -51.76 -31.26
CA ARG A 162 74.28 -50.42 -30.63
C ARG A 162 73.38 -49.41 -31.33
N LEU A 163 73.29 -49.45 -32.66
CA LEU A 163 72.39 -48.58 -33.43
C LEU A 163 70.92 -48.95 -33.22
N LEU A 164 70.59 -50.24 -33.09
CA LEU A 164 69.24 -50.69 -32.73
C LEU A 164 68.84 -50.17 -31.35
N ASP A 165 69.69 -50.36 -30.34
CA ASP A 165 69.49 -49.83 -28.98
C ASP A 165 69.35 -48.29 -28.97
N ALA A 166 70.18 -47.59 -29.75
CA ALA A 166 70.09 -46.14 -29.89
C ALA A 166 68.76 -45.69 -30.54
N VAL A 167 68.19 -46.45 -31.48
CA VAL A 167 66.86 -46.14 -32.06
C VAL A 167 65.79 -46.28 -30.99
N GLU A 168 65.79 -47.38 -30.24
CA GLU A 168 64.76 -47.65 -29.23
C GLU A 168 64.79 -46.61 -28.09
N SER A 169 65.96 -46.21 -27.61
CA SER A 169 66.09 -45.15 -26.60
C SER A 169 65.66 -43.79 -27.12
N GLN A 170 66.00 -43.43 -28.37
CA GLN A 170 65.53 -42.18 -28.97
C GLN A 170 64.01 -42.17 -29.20
N MET A 171 63.42 -43.32 -29.56
CA MET A 171 61.95 -43.45 -29.62
C MET A 171 61.32 -43.21 -28.25
N PHE A 172 61.87 -43.82 -27.20
CA PHE A 172 61.42 -43.58 -25.82
C PHE A 172 61.48 -42.09 -25.47
N TYR A 173 62.58 -41.40 -25.74
CA TYR A 173 62.71 -39.98 -25.39
C TYR A 173 61.75 -39.06 -26.16
N VAL A 174 61.44 -39.37 -27.42
CA VAL A 174 60.42 -38.65 -28.19
C VAL A 174 59.03 -38.85 -27.57
N GLU A 175 58.63 -40.10 -27.33
CA GLU A 175 57.32 -40.39 -26.72
C GLU A 175 57.21 -39.83 -25.29
N ALA A 176 58.31 -39.85 -24.53
CA ALA A 176 58.41 -39.24 -23.20
C ALA A 176 58.25 -37.71 -23.26
N SER A 177 58.87 -37.05 -24.24
CA SER A 177 58.74 -35.60 -24.44
C SER A 177 57.31 -35.22 -24.84
N GLU A 178 56.66 -36.02 -25.70
CA GLU A 178 55.25 -35.82 -26.07
C GLU A 178 54.34 -35.97 -24.85
N ALA A 179 54.60 -36.99 -24.01
CA ALA A 179 53.85 -37.19 -22.78
C ALA A 179 54.01 -36.02 -21.80
N GLU A 180 55.23 -35.50 -21.61
CA GLU A 180 55.47 -34.32 -20.78
C GLU A 180 54.83 -33.05 -21.32
N ALA A 181 54.82 -32.87 -22.64
CA ALA A 181 54.15 -31.73 -23.28
C ALA A 181 52.65 -31.78 -23.02
N TRP A 182 52.03 -32.96 -23.17
CA TRP A 182 50.62 -33.17 -22.88
C TRP A 182 50.29 -32.87 -21.42
N LEU A 183 51.07 -33.40 -20.46
CA LEU A 183 50.88 -33.14 -19.03
C LEU A 183 50.93 -31.63 -18.74
N ARG A 184 51.93 -30.93 -19.29
CA ARG A 184 52.13 -29.49 -19.13
C ARG A 184 50.98 -28.66 -19.72
N GLU A 185 50.38 -29.11 -20.82
CA GLU A 185 49.22 -28.46 -21.44
C GLU A 185 47.97 -28.60 -20.55
N LYS A 186 47.77 -29.76 -19.90
CA LYS A 186 46.57 -30.01 -19.09
C LYS A 186 46.65 -29.42 -17.69
N THR A 187 47.82 -29.28 -17.09
CA THR A 187 47.99 -28.75 -15.72
C THR A 187 47.26 -27.41 -15.46
N PRO A 188 47.36 -26.37 -16.32
CA PRO A 188 46.71 -25.08 -16.09
C PRO A 188 45.17 -25.15 -16.01
N LEU A 189 44.56 -26.12 -16.69
CA LEU A 189 43.11 -26.34 -16.67
C LEU A 189 42.62 -26.84 -15.31
N LEU A 190 43.50 -27.53 -14.57
CA LEU A 190 43.22 -28.08 -13.24
C LEU A 190 43.60 -27.13 -12.11
N THR A 191 44.53 -26.19 -12.34
CA THR A 191 44.93 -25.18 -11.35
C THR A 191 44.10 -23.90 -11.39
N SER A 192 43.15 -23.79 -12.33
CA SER A 192 42.24 -22.65 -12.39
C SER A 192 41.48 -22.47 -11.06
N GLN A 193 41.31 -21.22 -10.62
CA GLN A 193 40.53 -20.86 -9.44
C GLN A 193 39.09 -20.46 -9.79
N ASP A 194 38.70 -20.56 -11.07
CA ASP A 194 37.32 -20.36 -11.49
C ASP A 194 36.49 -21.61 -11.15
N PHE A 195 35.55 -21.45 -10.24
CA PHE A 195 34.62 -22.48 -9.78
C PHE A 195 33.15 -22.18 -10.15
N GLY A 196 32.92 -21.18 -11.01
CA GLY A 196 31.59 -20.69 -11.36
C GLY A 196 31.14 -19.54 -10.47
N LYS A 197 30.14 -18.81 -10.94
CA LYS A 197 29.51 -17.66 -10.27
C LYS A 197 28.04 -17.91 -9.89
N ASP A 198 27.49 -19.02 -10.36
CA ASP A 198 26.10 -19.48 -10.21
C ASP A 198 26.05 -21.01 -10.42
N GLU A 199 24.90 -21.64 -10.13
CA GLU A 199 24.75 -23.10 -10.22
C GLU A 199 25.00 -23.62 -11.65
N ASP A 200 24.54 -22.89 -12.67
CA ASP A 200 24.66 -23.28 -14.09
C ASP A 200 26.09 -23.19 -14.62
N SER A 201 26.83 -22.15 -14.25
CA SER A 201 28.25 -21.98 -14.61
C SER A 201 29.13 -23.02 -13.91
N ALA A 202 28.89 -23.30 -12.62
CA ALA A 202 29.55 -24.39 -11.91
C ALA A 202 29.26 -25.75 -12.58
N GLN A 203 27.99 -26.00 -12.93
CA GLN A 203 27.59 -27.22 -13.65
C GLN A 203 28.24 -27.35 -15.03
N SER A 204 28.40 -26.23 -15.75
CA SER A 204 29.08 -26.18 -17.04
C SER A 204 30.58 -26.48 -16.92
N LEU A 205 31.23 -25.98 -15.86
CA LEU A 205 32.63 -26.30 -15.55
C LEU A 205 32.81 -27.75 -15.14
N ILE A 206 31.88 -28.34 -14.38
CA ILE A 206 31.89 -29.78 -14.07
C ILE A 206 31.84 -30.61 -15.35
N LYS A 207 30.94 -30.29 -16.29
CA LYS A 207 30.87 -30.99 -17.60
C LYS A 207 32.18 -30.90 -18.39
N LYS A 208 32.86 -29.76 -18.36
CA LYS A 208 34.19 -29.60 -18.98
C LYS A 208 35.24 -30.47 -18.27
N LEU A 209 35.21 -30.51 -16.94
CA LEU A 209 36.11 -31.34 -16.14
C LEU A 209 35.88 -32.83 -16.39
N GLU A 210 34.63 -33.29 -16.50
CA GLU A 210 34.32 -34.67 -16.89
C GLU A 210 34.94 -35.06 -18.24
N GLY A 211 34.92 -34.14 -19.21
CA GLY A 211 35.61 -34.33 -20.49
C GLY A 211 37.11 -34.52 -20.31
N LEU A 212 37.75 -33.65 -19.52
CA LEU A 212 39.17 -33.75 -19.19
C LEU A 212 39.50 -35.05 -18.42
N GLY A 213 38.61 -35.51 -17.55
CA GLY A 213 38.76 -36.79 -16.84
C GLY A 213 38.80 -37.99 -17.78
N ARG A 214 38.01 -37.97 -18.86
CA ARG A 214 38.09 -38.99 -19.93
C ARG A 214 39.40 -38.91 -20.71
N GLU A 215 39.90 -37.70 -20.99
CA GLU A 215 41.21 -37.51 -21.62
C GLU A 215 42.35 -38.07 -20.75
N ILE A 216 42.35 -37.76 -19.44
CA ILE A 216 43.32 -38.29 -18.47
C ILE A 216 43.23 -39.83 -18.41
N SER A 217 42.02 -40.39 -18.38
CA SER A 217 41.82 -41.84 -18.36
C SER A 217 42.35 -42.52 -19.64
N ALA A 218 42.16 -41.90 -20.81
CA ALA A 218 42.71 -42.41 -22.06
C ALA A 218 44.25 -42.32 -22.08
N PHE A 219 44.81 -41.23 -21.54
CA PHE A 219 46.25 -40.99 -21.51
C PHE A 219 47.03 -42.02 -20.65
N HIS A 220 46.39 -42.67 -19.68
CA HIS A 220 46.97 -43.79 -18.94
C HIS A 220 47.47 -44.91 -19.86
N GLN A 221 46.80 -45.17 -20.99
CA GLN A 221 47.24 -46.18 -21.95
C GLN A 221 48.56 -45.78 -22.63
N THR A 222 48.75 -44.50 -22.90
CA THR A 222 50.00 -43.96 -23.45
C THR A 222 51.15 -44.13 -22.45
N ILE A 223 50.93 -43.80 -21.17
CA ILE A 223 51.94 -43.97 -20.13
C ILE A 223 52.24 -45.45 -19.87
N ALA A 224 51.23 -46.34 -19.90
CA ALA A 224 51.45 -47.77 -19.78
C ALA A 224 52.31 -48.33 -20.94
N ARG A 225 52.06 -47.87 -22.18
CA ARG A 225 52.89 -48.23 -23.33
C ARG A 225 54.34 -47.75 -23.17
N LEU A 226 54.53 -46.50 -22.75
CA LEU A 226 55.85 -45.92 -22.48
C LEU A 226 56.59 -46.67 -21.36
N SER A 227 55.86 -47.04 -20.30
CA SER A 227 56.38 -47.84 -19.19
C SER A 227 56.84 -49.22 -19.66
N ASN A 228 56.05 -49.91 -20.49
CA ASN A 228 56.46 -51.21 -21.06
C ASN A 228 57.73 -51.09 -21.92
N LEU A 229 57.86 -50.03 -22.73
CA LEU A 229 59.06 -49.76 -23.52
C LEU A 229 60.28 -49.51 -22.61
N SER A 230 60.11 -48.69 -21.57
CA SER A 230 61.13 -48.40 -20.56
C SER A 230 61.62 -49.67 -19.86
N HIS A 231 60.71 -50.50 -19.34
CA HIS A 231 61.04 -51.78 -18.70
C HIS A 231 61.79 -52.71 -19.65
N GLY A 232 61.31 -52.87 -20.89
CA GLY A 232 61.97 -53.71 -21.89
C GLY A 232 63.40 -53.25 -22.25
N LEU A 233 63.70 -51.96 -22.17
CA LEU A 233 65.06 -51.42 -22.36
C LEU A 233 65.93 -51.65 -21.12
N VAL A 234 65.37 -51.42 -19.93
CA VAL A 234 66.08 -51.59 -18.66
C VAL A 234 66.44 -53.07 -18.40
N ASP A 235 65.51 -53.99 -18.63
CA ASP A 235 65.70 -55.42 -18.37
C ASP A 235 66.77 -56.05 -19.26
N ARG A 236 66.98 -55.49 -20.47
CA ARG A 236 68.06 -55.91 -21.39
C ARG A 236 69.42 -55.30 -21.07
N GLY A 237 69.52 -54.44 -20.05
CA GLY A 237 70.77 -53.77 -19.69
C GLY A 237 71.18 -52.69 -20.69
N HIS A 238 70.22 -51.97 -21.27
CA HIS A 238 70.49 -50.87 -22.19
C HIS A 238 71.48 -49.84 -21.59
N PHE A 239 72.36 -49.28 -22.43
CA PHE A 239 73.46 -48.40 -21.99
C PHE A 239 72.97 -47.16 -21.23
N ASP A 240 71.77 -46.69 -21.53
CA ASP A 240 71.12 -45.52 -20.93
C ASP A 240 70.00 -45.84 -19.93
N SER A 241 69.95 -47.09 -19.45
CA SER A 241 68.88 -47.61 -18.58
C SER A 241 68.60 -46.76 -17.34
N ALA A 242 69.62 -46.18 -16.70
CA ALA A 242 69.46 -45.32 -15.54
C ALA A 242 68.64 -44.06 -15.85
N ASN A 243 68.97 -43.37 -16.94
CA ASN A 243 68.26 -42.14 -17.36
C ASN A 243 66.85 -42.46 -17.86
N ILE A 244 66.67 -43.56 -18.61
CA ILE A 244 65.35 -44.03 -19.07
C ILE A 244 64.43 -44.33 -17.88
N LYS A 245 64.95 -45.03 -16.86
CA LYS A 245 64.20 -45.34 -15.63
C LYS A 245 63.84 -44.07 -14.85
N GLN A 246 64.78 -43.14 -14.69
CA GLN A 246 64.52 -41.86 -14.03
C GLN A 246 63.44 -41.07 -14.77
N LYS A 247 63.57 -40.95 -16.11
CA LYS A 247 62.63 -40.19 -16.93
C LYS A 247 61.22 -40.76 -16.90
N GLN A 248 61.09 -42.09 -16.91
CA GLN A 248 59.79 -42.77 -16.76
C GLN A 248 59.16 -42.45 -15.39
N ALA A 249 59.95 -42.52 -14.31
CA ALA A 249 59.47 -42.19 -12.97
C ALA A 249 59.00 -40.73 -12.85
N GLU A 250 59.74 -39.78 -13.43
CA GLU A 250 59.35 -38.36 -13.46
C GLU A 250 58.01 -38.13 -14.16
N ILE A 251 57.72 -38.87 -15.24
CA ILE A 251 56.44 -38.76 -15.97
C ILE A 251 55.29 -39.36 -15.16
N GLU A 252 55.51 -40.52 -14.53
CA GLU A 252 54.52 -41.16 -13.66
C GLU A 252 54.19 -40.29 -12.43
N ASP A 253 55.18 -39.63 -11.84
CA ASP A 253 54.95 -38.73 -10.71
C ASP A 253 54.19 -37.46 -11.13
N LYS A 254 54.49 -36.88 -12.30
CA LYS A 254 53.70 -35.77 -12.87
C LYS A 254 52.25 -36.17 -13.19
N LEU A 255 52.02 -37.40 -13.64
CA LEU A 255 50.66 -37.92 -13.85
C LEU A 255 49.90 -38.00 -12.52
N LYS A 256 50.51 -38.56 -11.46
CA LYS A 256 49.90 -38.61 -10.13
C LYS A 256 49.58 -37.21 -9.59
N GLU A 257 50.47 -36.24 -9.80
CA GLU A 257 50.22 -34.84 -9.42
C GLU A 257 49.02 -34.27 -10.18
N LEU A 258 48.94 -34.51 -11.50
CA LEU A 258 47.82 -34.08 -12.33
C LEU A 258 46.49 -34.70 -11.84
N GLU A 259 46.48 -35.97 -11.47
CA GLU A 259 45.29 -36.64 -10.91
C GLU A 259 44.88 -36.08 -9.55
N ALA A 260 45.85 -35.73 -8.70
CA ALA A 260 45.56 -35.08 -7.42
C ALA A 260 44.93 -33.68 -7.62
N LEU A 261 45.45 -32.91 -8.59
CA LEU A 261 44.86 -31.63 -9.00
C LEU A 261 43.45 -31.81 -9.56
N PHE A 262 43.23 -32.85 -10.38
CA PHE A 262 41.92 -33.20 -10.93
C PHE A 262 40.90 -33.46 -9.82
N LYS A 263 41.21 -34.34 -8.87
CA LYS A 263 40.33 -34.67 -7.74
C LYS A 263 40.03 -33.45 -6.87
N THR A 264 41.04 -32.62 -6.63
CA THR A 264 40.88 -31.39 -5.84
C THR A 264 39.92 -30.42 -6.55
N ARG A 265 40.08 -30.23 -7.86
CA ARG A 265 39.20 -29.35 -8.64
C ARG A 265 37.79 -29.92 -8.78
N GLU A 266 37.65 -31.23 -8.95
CA GLU A 266 36.36 -31.93 -8.98
C GLU A 266 35.58 -31.69 -7.69
N TRP A 267 36.22 -31.94 -6.54
CA TRP A 267 35.61 -31.69 -5.24
C TRP A 267 35.21 -30.22 -5.08
N ARG A 268 36.11 -29.27 -5.38
CA ARG A 268 35.82 -27.82 -5.29
C ARG A 268 34.64 -27.40 -6.17
N LEU A 269 34.54 -27.89 -7.40
CA LEU A 269 33.44 -27.57 -8.30
C LEU A 269 32.11 -28.17 -7.84
N LEU A 270 32.12 -29.40 -7.32
CA LEU A 270 30.92 -30.04 -6.76
C LEU A 270 30.40 -29.26 -5.54
N GLU A 271 31.31 -28.86 -4.65
CA GLU A 271 30.96 -28.04 -3.47
C GLU A 271 30.50 -26.64 -3.85
N SER A 272 31.11 -26.01 -4.86
CA SER A 272 30.65 -24.72 -5.43
C SER A 272 29.22 -24.83 -5.99
N ARG A 273 28.91 -25.90 -6.74
CA ARG A 273 27.55 -26.12 -7.26
C ARG A 273 26.52 -26.30 -6.13
N LYS A 274 26.85 -27.09 -5.10
CA LYS A 274 25.98 -27.26 -3.93
C LYS A 274 25.74 -25.93 -3.20
N PHE A 275 26.80 -25.12 -3.04
CA PHE A 275 26.71 -23.78 -2.45
C PHE A 275 25.76 -22.88 -3.22
N PHE A 276 25.92 -22.75 -4.55
CA PHE A 276 25.02 -21.89 -5.33
C PHE A 276 23.57 -22.36 -5.35
N ARG A 277 23.34 -23.69 -5.31
CA ARG A 277 21.98 -24.22 -5.13
C ARG A 277 21.37 -23.75 -3.82
N PHE A 278 22.11 -23.87 -2.72
CA PHE A 278 21.67 -23.41 -1.41
C PHE A 278 21.37 -21.91 -1.41
N ILE A 279 22.22 -21.08 -2.02
CA ILE A 279 21.97 -19.63 -2.14
C ILE A 279 20.64 -19.35 -2.87
N ARG A 280 20.40 -19.98 -4.03
CA ARG A 280 19.14 -19.83 -4.77
C ARG A 280 17.92 -20.24 -3.93
N GLU A 281 17.97 -21.40 -3.29
CA GLU A 281 16.87 -21.90 -2.45
C GLU A 281 16.61 -20.97 -1.25
N THR A 282 17.68 -20.39 -0.69
CA THR A 282 17.56 -19.45 0.41
C THR A 282 16.98 -18.10 -0.03
N GLU A 283 17.38 -17.61 -1.20
CA GLU A 283 16.81 -16.38 -1.78
C GLU A 283 15.31 -16.54 -2.09
N GLU A 284 14.89 -17.70 -2.61
CA GLU A 284 13.46 -18.02 -2.82
C GLU A 284 12.66 -18.05 -1.51
N VAL A 285 13.26 -18.54 -0.42
CA VAL A 285 12.64 -18.50 0.92
C VAL A 285 12.59 -17.06 1.44
N ALA A 286 13.66 -16.27 1.26
CA ALA A 286 13.72 -14.89 1.71
C ALA A 286 12.70 -13.99 0.97
N GLU A 287 12.54 -14.16 -0.34
CA GLU A 287 11.52 -13.45 -1.13
C GLU A 287 10.11 -13.80 -0.63
N TRP A 288 9.84 -15.09 -0.41
CA TRP A 288 8.57 -15.52 0.16
C TRP A 288 8.32 -14.95 1.57
N ILE A 289 9.34 -14.92 2.45
CA ILE A 289 9.24 -14.29 3.77
C ILE A 289 8.88 -12.81 3.61
N SER A 290 9.56 -12.09 2.72
CA SER A 290 9.29 -10.67 2.45
C SER A 290 7.83 -10.41 2.03
N ASP A 291 7.28 -11.25 1.15
CA ASP A 291 5.87 -11.16 0.74
C ASP A 291 4.92 -11.37 1.92
N GLN A 292 5.20 -12.32 2.80
CA GLN A 292 4.38 -12.56 3.99
C GLN A 292 4.54 -11.42 5.02
N THR A 293 5.73 -10.85 5.16
CA THR A 293 6.00 -9.69 6.02
C THR A 293 5.17 -8.49 5.59
N ALA A 294 5.01 -8.24 4.28
CA ALA A 294 4.16 -7.17 3.78
C ALA A 294 2.69 -7.34 4.18
N ILE A 295 2.19 -8.59 4.25
CA ILE A 295 0.83 -8.88 4.70
C ILE A 295 0.71 -8.71 6.22
N ALA A 296 1.68 -9.20 6.99
CA ALA A 296 1.72 -9.07 8.45
C ALA A 296 1.88 -7.60 8.90
N ALA A 297 2.59 -6.78 8.13
CA ALA A 297 2.77 -5.34 8.38
C ALA A 297 1.55 -4.46 8.04
N SER A 298 0.46 -5.04 7.54
CA SER A 298 -0.73 -4.27 7.16
C SER A 298 -1.35 -3.57 8.37
N GLU A 299 -1.63 -2.28 8.25
CA GLU A 299 -2.30 -1.47 9.29
C GLU A 299 -3.82 -1.33 9.06
N ASP A 300 -4.42 -2.17 8.22
CA ASP A 300 -5.89 -2.16 8.00
C ASP A 300 -6.59 -2.89 9.16
N TYR A 301 -7.22 -2.16 10.08
CA TYR A 301 -7.89 -2.75 11.25
C TYR A 301 -9.40 -2.91 11.09
N GLY A 302 -9.92 -2.70 9.87
CA GLY A 302 -11.35 -2.72 9.63
C GLY A 302 -12.04 -1.39 9.97
N ARG A 303 -13.28 -1.26 9.50
CA ARG A 303 -14.10 -0.04 9.68
C ARG A 303 -15.30 -0.27 10.62
N ASP A 304 -15.62 -1.53 10.84
CA ASP A 304 -16.73 -2.03 11.64
C ASP A 304 -16.39 -3.47 12.08
N VAL A 305 -17.26 -4.05 12.92
CA VAL A 305 -17.09 -5.39 13.50
C VAL A 305 -17.03 -6.46 12.41
N GLU A 306 -17.90 -6.38 11.40
CA GLU A 306 -17.98 -7.37 10.33
C GLU A 306 -16.72 -7.34 9.44
N HIS A 307 -16.18 -6.16 9.14
CA HIS A 307 -14.98 -6.01 8.34
C HIS A 307 -13.74 -6.52 9.07
N VAL A 308 -13.57 -6.21 10.37
CA VAL A 308 -12.43 -6.73 11.14
C VAL A 308 -12.50 -8.25 11.34
N GLU A 309 -13.69 -8.83 11.46
CA GLU A 309 -13.87 -10.29 11.49
C GLU A 309 -13.43 -10.96 10.17
N LEU A 310 -13.77 -10.35 9.03
CA LEU A 310 -13.30 -10.82 7.72
C LEU A 310 -11.77 -10.72 7.61
N LEU A 311 -11.17 -9.65 8.12
CA LEU A 311 -9.71 -9.48 8.14
C LEU A 311 -9.04 -10.53 9.03
N ILE A 312 -9.58 -10.80 10.23
CA ILE A 312 -9.12 -11.88 11.11
C ILE A 312 -9.17 -13.22 10.38
N GLN A 313 -10.30 -13.56 9.75
CA GLN A 313 -10.44 -14.82 9.02
C GLN A 313 -9.43 -14.95 7.87
N ARG A 314 -9.19 -13.86 7.13
CA ARG A 314 -8.18 -13.84 6.06
C ARG A 314 -6.78 -14.03 6.64
N PHE A 315 -6.49 -13.39 7.76
CA PHE A 315 -5.18 -13.48 8.41
C PHE A 315 -4.94 -14.85 9.05
N ASP A 316 -5.97 -15.53 9.56
CA ASP A 316 -5.87 -16.92 10.04
C ASP A 316 -5.44 -17.89 8.92
N ASN A 317 -5.88 -17.65 7.68
CA ASN A 317 -5.39 -18.41 6.53
C ASN A 317 -3.90 -18.15 6.26
N VAL A 318 -3.43 -16.91 6.46
CA VAL A 318 -2.00 -16.56 6.35
C VAL A 318 -1.21 -17.27 7.45
N LEU A 319 -1.66 -17.22 8.71
CA LEU A 319 -1.02 -17.93 9.83
C LEU A 319 -0.95 -19.44 9.59
N SER A 320 -2.02 -20.05 9.08
CA SER A 320 -2.03 -21.45 8.68
C SER A 320 -1.03 -21.75 7.56
N GLY A 321 -0.92 -20.84 6.59
CA GLY A 321 0.08 -20.88 5.52
C GLY A 321 1.52 -20.81 6.05
N LEU A 322 1.78 -19.93 7.01
CA LEU A 322 3.08 -19.82 7.70
C LEU A 322 3.45 -21.11 8.41
N ALA A 323 2.53 -21.68 9.20
CA ALA A 323 2.75 -22.94 9.91
C ALA A 323 3.06 -24.10 8.94
N SER A 324 2.35 -24.19 7.82
CA SER A 324 2.62 -25.22 6.80
C SER A 324 3.97 -25.03 6.09
N SER A 325 4.48 -23.80 6.06
CA SER A 325 5.71 -23.42 5.35
C SER A 325 6.95 -23.36 6.25
N GLU A 326 6.81 -23.52 7.56
CA GLU A 326 7.92 -23.58 8.53
C GLU A 326 8.95 -24.67 8.16
N GLY A 327 8.47 -25.79 7.61
CA GLY A 327 9.33 -26.85 7.08
C GLY A 327 10.25 -26.40 5.94
N ARG A 328 9.84 -25.42 5.13
CA ARG A 328 10.67 -24.87 4.03
C ARG A 328 11.89 -24.13 4.59
N VAL A 329 11.68 -23.27 5.58
CA VAL A 329 12.75 -22.53 6.27
C VAL A 329 13.69 -23.50 6.98
N THR A 330 13.11 -24.46 7.72
CA THR A 330 13.88 -25.48 8.45
C THR A 330 14.77 -26.32 7.52
N ASN A 331 14.23 -26.78 6.39
CA ASN A 331 14.99 -27.54 5.40
C ASN A 331 16.14 -26.72 4.78
N CYS A 332 15.92 -25.43 4.56
CA CYS A 332 16.95 -24.51 4.05
C CYS A 332 18.11 -24.41 5.04
N LEU A 333 17.81 -24.17 6.32
CA LEU A 333 18.82 -24.10 7.39
C LEU A 333 19.57 -25.42 7.55
N GLN A 334 18.86 -26.57 7.56
CA GLN A 334 19.47 -27.89 7.63
C GLN A 334 20.41 -28.16 6.45
N THR A 335 20.05 -27.72 5.24
CA THR A 335 20.89 -27.85 4.06
C THR A 335 22.20 -27.05 4.21
N GLY A 336 22.12 -25.82 4.73
CA GLY A 336 23.30 -25.01 5.03
C GLY A 336 24.19 -25.66 6.11
N GLU A 337 23.60 -26.16 7.18
CA GLU A 337 24.29 -26.91 8.24
C GLU A 337 25.03 -28.14 7.70
N MET A 338 24.36 -28.93 6.84
CA MET A 338 24.97 -30.08 6.18
C MET A 338 26.17 -29.67 5.33
N LEU A 339 26.08 -28.58 4.57
CA LEU A 339 27.21 -28.09 3.75
C LEU A 339 28.40 -27.63 4.62
N ILE A 340 28.14 -26.98 5.75
CA ILE A 340 29.19 -26.60 6.69
C ILE A 340 29.87 -27.85 7.28
N ASN A 341 29.08 -28.85 7.69
CA ASN A 341 29.58 -30.10 8.25
C ASN A 341 30.38 -30.93 7.23
N ASP A 342 29.98 -30.89 5.95
CA ASP A 342 30.70 -31.51 4.83
C ASP A 342 32.03 -30.78 4.48
N GLY A 343 32.32 -29.64 5.13
CA GLY A 343 33.55 -28.88 4.93
C GLY A 343 33.53 -27.99 3.70
N ASN A 344 32.36 -27.48 3.30
CA ASN A 344 32.24 -26.59 2.15
C ASN A 344 33.14 -25.34 2.31
N PRO A 345 33.91 -24.95 1.27
CA PRO A 345 34.79 -23.79 1.32
C PRO A 345 34.12 -22.47 1.70
N GLU A 346 32.84 -22.30 1.34
CA GLU A 346 32.07 -21.08 1.56
C GLU A 346 31.30 -21.10 2.89
N SER A 347 31.71 -21.96 3.85
CA SER A 347 31.08 -22.13 5.16
C SER A 347 30.72 -20.82 5.89
N LYS A 348 31.58 -19.81 5.84
CA LYS A 348 31.31 -18.49 6.45
C LYS A 348 30.13 -17.77 5.79
N THR A 349 30.08 -17.79 4.46
CA THR A 349 29.01 -17.17 3.66
C THR A 349 27.70 -17.93 3.87
N ILE A 350 27.76 -19.27 3.92
CA ILE A 350 26.62 -20.13 4.21
C ILE A 350 26.05 -19.81 5.60
N GLN A 351 26.90 -19.74 6.63
CA GLN A 351 26.47 -19.41 8.00
C GLN A 351 25.79 -18.03 8.04
N ALA A 352 26.40 -17.01 7.44
CA ALA A 352 25.80 -15.67 7.40
C ALA A 352 24.42 -15.66 6.74
N LYS A 353 24.24 -16.42 5.66
CA LYS A 353 22.95 -16.52 4.97
C LYS A 353 21.91 -17.31 5.79
N MET A 354 22.34 -18.33 6.52
CA MET A 354 21.48 -19.05 7.47
C MET A 354 21.00 -18.13 8.59
N ASP A 355 21.91 -17.37 9.21
CA ASP A 355 21.59 -16.43 10.28
C ASP A 355 20.62 -15.34 9.80
N GLU A 356 20.84 -14.79 8.60
CA GLU A 356 19.94 -13.83 7.96
C GLU A 356 18.54 -14.42 7.76
N THR A 357 18.45 -15.64 7.24
CA THR A 357 17.17 -16.30 6.96
C THR A 357 16.41 -16.65 8.23
N GLN A 358 17.14 -17.08 9.27
CA GLN A 358 16.57 -17.35 10.60
C GLN A 358 16.02 -16.05 11.21
N GLN A 359 16.78 -14.95 11.15
CA GLN A 359 16.33 -13.65 11.66
C GLN A 359 15.07 -13.16 10.94
N LEU A 360 15.05 -13.22 9.59
CA LEU A 360 13.89 -12.82 8.81
C LEU A 360 12.64 -13.65 9.15
N TRP A 361 12.83 -14.95 9.44
CA TRP A 361 11.75 -15.83 9.86
C TRP A 361 11.23 -15.51 11.26
N GLU A 362 12.12 -15.23 12.21
CA GLU A 362 11.75 -14.81 13.57
C GLU A 362 11.02 -13.47 13.56
N ASP A 363 11.53 -12.48 12.84
CA ASP A 363 10.91 -11.16 12.68
C ASP A 363 9.49 -11.28 12.08
N LEU A 364 9.32 -12.11 11.05
CA LEU A 364 8.00 -12.36 10.46
C LEU A 364 7.04 -13.00 11.48
N ARG A 365 7.50 -13.96 12.28
CA ARG A 365 6.65 -14.59 13.30
C ARG A 365 6.22 -13.60 14.36
N GLU A 366 7.14 -12.77 14.87
CA GLU A 366 6.83 -11.73 15.84
C GLU A 366 5.83 -10.72 15.28
N LEU A 367 6.05 -10.26 14.04
CA LEU A 367 5.16 -9.33 13.37
C LEU A 367 3.77 -9.95 13.12
N ALA A 368 3.72 -11.23 12.72
CA ALA A 368 2.47 -11.93 12.52
C ALA A 368 1.67 -12.10 13.83
N HIS A 369 2.35 -12.38 14.95
CA HIS A 369 1.71 -12.43 16.26
C HIS A 369 1.22 -11.04 16.70
N ALA A 370 2.04 -10.00 16.57
CA ALA A 370 1.63 -8.63 16.88
C ALA A 370 0.41 -8.20 16.05
N ARG A 371 0.37 -8.57 14.77
CA ARG A 371 -0.76 -8.31 13.89
C ARG A 371 -2.02 -9.07 14.30
N GLN A 372 -1.90 -10.32 14.72
CA GLN A 372 -3.02 -11.12 15.23
C GLN A 372 -3.63 -10.47 16.49
N ASP A 373 -2.78 -10.06 17.44
CA ASP A 373 -3.19 -9.39 18.67
C ASP A 373 -3.84 -8.03 18.37
N ALA A 374 -3.27 -7.26 17.44
CA ALA A 374 -3.81 -5.97 17.04
C ALA A 374 -5.17 -6.08 16.34
N LEU A 375 -5.38 -7.09 15.49
CA LEU A 375 -6.71 -7.38 14.90
C LEU A 375 -7.73 -7.80 15.95
N ALA A 376 -7.33 -8.62 16.93
CA ALA A 376 -8.18 -9.00 18.05
C ALA A 376 -8.55 -7.79 18.94
N GLY A 377 -7.61 -6.87 19.15
CA GLY A 377 -7.83 -5.59 19.84
C GLY A 377 -8.78 -4.68 19.07
N ALA A 378 -8.56 -4.49 17.77
CA ALA A 378 -9.43 -3.71 16.89
C ALA A 378 -10.88 -4.22 16.91
N LYS A 379 -11.08 -5.54 16.93
CA LYS A 379 -12.41 -6.13 17.10
C LYS A 379 -13.07 -5.73 18.42
N GLN A 380 -12.34 -5.68 19.53
CA GLN A 380 -12.88 -5.23 20.80
C GLN A 380 -13.32 -3.76 20.74
N VAL A 381 -12.50 -2.89 20.13
CA VAL A 381 -12.83 -1.46 19.96
C VAL A 381 -14.10 -1.28 19.10
N HIS A 382 -14.19 -1.95 17.94
CA HIS A 382 -15.39 -1.86 17.09
C HIS A 382 -16.66 -2.40 17.77
N VAL A 383 -16.54 -3.45 18.60
CA VAL A 383 -17.68 -3.96 19.39
C VAL A 383 -18.12 -2.95 20.44
N PHE A 384 -17.15 -2.27 21.08
CA PHE A 384 -17.44 -1.17 21.99
C PHE A 384 -18.14 -0.02 21.27
N ASP A 385 -17.65 0.42 20.12
CA ASP A 385 -18.25 1.51 19.34
C ASP A 385 -19.70 1.20 18.98
N ARG A 386 -19.98 -0.01 18.50
CA ARG A 386 -21.35 -0.46 18.22
C ARG A 386 -22.23 -0.42 19.47
N THR A 387 -21.72 -0.90 20.60
CA THR A 387 -22.47 -0.92 21.87
C THR A 387 -22.72 0.51 22.38
N ALA A 388 -21.76 1.41 22.21
CA ALA A 388 -21.90 2.83 22.54
C ALA A 388 -22.95 3.51 21.64
N ASP A 389 -22.94 3.26 20.33
CA ASP A 389 -23.93 3.79 19.39
C ASP A 389 -25.36 3.28 19.68
N GLU A 390 -25.51 2.01 19.99
CA GLU A 390 -26.79 1.42 20.41
C GLU A 390 -27.29 2.08 21.71
N THR A 391 -26.38 2.31 22.66
CA THR A 391 -26.69 2.98 23.94
C THR A 391 -27.09 4.45 23.72
N ILE A 392 -26.36 5.20 22.88
CA ILE A 392 -26.68 6.58 22.51
C ILE A 392 -28.06 6.65 21.86
N SER A 393 -28.35 5.76 20.91
CA SER A 393 -29.65 5.70 20.24
C SER A 393 -30.79 5.43 21.22
N TRP A 394 -30.58 4.54 22.19
CA TRP A 394 -31.55 4.26 23.24
C TRP A 394 -31.79 5.47 24.16
N ILE A 395 -30.73 6.20 24.54
CA ILE A 395 -30.83 7.44 25.31
C ILE A 395 -31.62 8.50 24.53
N GLN A 396 -31.35 8.66 23.23
CA GLN A 396 -32.04 9.62 22.36
C GLN A 396 -33.53 9.29 22.20
N GLU A 397 -33.90 8.01 22.16
CA GLU A 397 -35.30 7.57 22.17
C GLU A 397 -36.01 7.99 23.47
N LYS A 398 -35.34 7.82 24.61
CA LYS A 398 -35.85 8.27 25.92
C LYS A 398 -35.95 9.78 26.02
N ASP A 399 -34.98 10.53 25.49
CA ASP A 399 -35.02 12.00 25.41
C ASP A 399 -36.18 12.52 24.57
N SER A 400 -36.42 11.88 23.42
CA SER A 400 -37.54 12.20 22.54
C SER A 400 -38.88 11.93 23.23
N SER A 401 -38.99 10.81 23.95
CA SER A 401 -40.18 10.46 24.73
C SER A 401 -40.47 11.46 25.85
N LEU A 402 -39.42 11.91 26.55
CA LEU A 402 -39.51 12.90 27.63
C LEU A 402 -39.97 14.28 27.12
N SER A 403 -39.52 14.66 25.93
CA SER A 403 -39.78 15.97 25.32
C SER A 403 -41.18 16.09 24.69
N ALA A 404 -41.81 14.97 24.32
CA ALA A 404 -43.10 14.96 23.64
C ALA A 404 -44.31 15.30 24.55
N GLU A 405 -44.15 15.20 25.87
CA GLU A 405 -45.26 15.32 26.82
C GLU A 405 -45.38 16.72 27.45
N GLY A 406 -46.60 17.28 27.48
CA GLY A 406 -46.90 18.54 28.18
C GLY A 406 -47.03 18.42 29.71
N PHE A 407 -47.46 19.50 30.37
CA PHE A 407 -47.55 19.63 31.84
C PHE A 407 -48.97 19.48 32.43
N GLY A 408 -49.95 18.98 31.66
CA GLY A 408 -51.35 18.83 32.12
C GLY A 408 -52.11 20.16 32.28
N GLN A 409 -53.43 20.10 32.48
CA GLN A 409 -54.30 21.29 32.62
C GLN A 409 -55.08 21.33 33.95
N ASP A 410 -55.22 20.19 34.60
CA ASP A 410 -55.91 20.02 35.88
C ASP A 410 -55.09 19.14 36.83
N LEU A 411 -55.50 19.09 38.10
CA LEU A 411 -54.76 18.37 39.14
C LEU A 411 -54.65 16.87 38.86
N GLU A 412 -55.72 16.24 38.35
CA GLU A 412 -55.75 14.80 38.06
C GLU A 412 -54.79 14.43 36.93
N SER A 413 -54.78 15.20 35.83
CA SER A 413 -53.83 15.00 34.72
C SER A 413 -52.39 15.28 35.14
N ILE A 414 -52.13 16.28 35.98
CA ILE A 414 -50.79 16.55 36.52
C ILE A 414 -50.32 15.39 37.41
N GLN A 415 -51.16 14.92 38.33
CA GLN A 415 -50.81 13.79 39.20
C GLN A 415 -50.59 12.49 38.43
N ALA A 416 -51.36 12.26 37.36
CA ALA A 416 -51.11 11.15 36.45
C ALA A 416 -49.76 11.28 35.75
N LEU A 417 -49.38 12.48 35.29
CA LEU A 417 -48.07 12.75 34.68
C LEU A 417 -46.92 12.62 35.69
N VAL A 418 -47.11 13.02 36.96
CA VAL A 418 -46.14 12.81 38.04
C VAL A 418 -45.87 11.31 38.24
N ARG A 419 -46.93 10.49 38.39
CA ARG A 419 -46.77 9.03 38.52
C ARG A 419 -46.10 8.42 37.30
N LYS A 420 -46.49 8.86 36.09
CA LYS A 420 -45.87 8.39 34.84
C LYS A 420 -44.37 8.74 34.80
N HIS A 421 -44.00 9.93 35.26
CA HIS A 421 -42.61 10.36 35.34
C HIS A 421 -41.81 9.56 36.38
N GLU A 422 -42.41 9.17 37.51
CA GLU A 422 -41.77 8.27 38.48
C GLU A 422 -41.49 6.87 37.88
N VAL A 423 -42.42 6.34 37.09
CA VAL A 423 -42.19 5.10 36.33
C VAL A 423 -41.06 5.30 35.32
N PHE A 424 -41.06 6.39 34.56
CA PHE A 424 -39.98 6.72 33.62
C PHE A 424 -38.61 6.82 34.31
N MET A 425 -38.53 7.42 35.50
CA MET A 425 -37.30 7.47 36.31
C MET A 425 -36.83 6.08 36.74
N THR A 426 -37.76 5.17 37.02
CA THR A 426 -37.44 3.78 37.33
C THR A 426 -36.90 3.06 36.09
N ASP A 427 -37.52 3.27 34.93
CA ASP A 427 -37.08 2.69 33.65
C ASP A 427 -35.70 3.21 33.22
N LEU A 428 -35.33 4.44 33.61
CA LEU A 428 -33.99 4.99 33.38
C LEU A 428 -32.89 4.27 34.15
N ALA A 429 -33.21 3.48 35.18
CA ALA A 429 -32.20 2.72 35.91
C ALA A 429 -31.46 1.71 35.01
N ALA A 430 -32.17 1.07 34.09
CA ALA A 430 -31.58 0.14 33.13
C ALA A 430 -30.67 0.86 32.12
N VAL A 431 -31.07 2.06 31.67
CA VAL A 431 -30.25 2.90 30.79
C VAL A 431 -28.98 3.35 31.51
N LYS A 432 -29.11 3.72 32.79
CA LYS A 432 -27.98 4.12 33.62
C LYS A 432 -26.97 2.97 33.78
N GLU A 433 -27.43 1.77 34.11
CA GLU A 433 -26.57 0.59 34.24
C GLU A 433 -25.83 0.29 32.93
N GLN A 434 -26.52 0.39 31.79
CA GLN A 434 -25.91 0.21 30.47
C GLN A 434 -24.86 1.30 30.17
N VAL A 435 -25.14 2.56 30.49
CA VAL A 435 -24.18 3.67 30.34
C VAL A 435 -22.95 3.46 31.20
N GLU A 436 -23.12 3.09 32.48
CA GLU A 436 -22.02 2.78 33.39
C GLU A 436 -21.16 1.63 32.85
N SER A 437 -21.78 0.57 32.33
CA SER A 437 -21.07 -0.54 31.70
C SER A 437 -20.26 -0.12 30.46
N VAL A 438 -20.82 0.72 29.58
CA VAL A 438 -20.12 1.23 28.39
C VAL A 438 -18.95 2.14 28.80
N VAL A 439 -19.16 3.00 29.80
CA VAL A 439 -18.12 3.89 30.35
C VAL A 439 -16.96 3.10 30.96
N GLU A 440 -17.25 2.08 31.76
CA GLU A 440 -16.23 1.19 32.34
C GLU A 440 -15.45 0.44 31.25
N GLU A 441 -16.15 -0.07 30.23
CA GLU A 441 -15.52 -0.77 29.10
C GLU A 441 -14.64 0.17 28.28
N GLY A 442 -15.10 1.41 28.00
CA GLY A 442 -14.30 2.43 27.33
C GLY A 442 -13.02 2.76 28.12
N GLY A 443 -13.12 2.92 29.44
CA GLY A 443 -11.96 3.13 30.31
C GLY A 443 -10.96 1.95 30.30
N ARG A 444 -11.48 0.72 30.30
CA ARG A 444 -10.66 -0.51 30.19
C ARG A 444 -9.94 -0.57 28.85
N LEU A 445 -10.64 -0.35 27.74
CA LEU A 445 -10.10 -0.40 26.38
C LEU A 445 -9.07 0.71 26.14
N SER A 446 -9.29 1.93 26.63
CA SER A 446 -8.32 3.03 26.58
C SER A 446 -7.00 2.71 27.31
N GLY A 447 -7.05 1.87 28.35
CA GLY A 447 -5.85 1.39 29.04
C GLY A 447 -5.11 0.26 28.32
N LEU A 448 -5.85 -0.61 27.61
CA LEU A 448 -5.29 -1.76 26.90
C LEU A 448 -4.77 -1.41 25.50
N PHE A 449 -5.37 -0.41 24.84
CA PHE A 449 -5.07 -0.04 23.46
C PHE A 449 -4.72 1.45 23.36
N PRO A 450 -3.48 1.86 23.73
CA PRO A 450 -3.06 3.26 23.72
C PRO A 450 -3.21 3.96 22.36
N ASP A 451 -3.01 3.23 21.26
CA ASP A 451 -3.09 3.79 19.90
C ASP A 451 -4.53 4.13 19.48
N ALA A 452 -5.53 3.45 20.05
CA ALA A 452 -6.95 3.72 19.81
C ALA A 452 -7.58 4.62 20.89
N ARG A 453 -6.78 5.04 21.89
CA ARG A 453 -7.26 5.74 23.08
C ARG A 453 -8.04 7.01 22.76
N GLU A 454 -7.53 7.84 21.85
CA GLU A 454 -8.19 9.11 21.48
C GLU A 454 -9.59 8.85 20.91
N HIS A 455 -9.73 7.84 20.05
CA HIS A 455 -11.02 7.45 19.48
C HIS A 455 -12.00 6.96 20.56
N ILE A 456 -11.52 6.07 21.45
CA ILE A 456 -12.34 5.51 22.53
C ILE A 456 -12.77 6.61 23.50
N GLU A 457 -11.88 7.54 23.86
CA GLU A 457 -12.18 8.67 24.74
C GLU A 457 -13.25 9.59 24.14
N VAL A 458 -13.17 9.91 22.83
CA VAL A 458 -14.21 10.69 22.14
C VAL A 458 -15.58 10.01 22.24
N LYS A 459 -15.64 8.70 21.97
CA LYS A 459 -16.91 7.96 22.01
C LYS A 459 -17.47 7.84 23.44
N HIS A 460 -16.57 7.62 24.41
CA HIS A 460 -16.88 7.61 25.82
C HIS A 460 -17.47 8.95 26.30
N GLU A 461 -16.86 10.07 25.90
CA GLU A 461 -17.37 11.42 26.19
C GLU A 461 -18.76 11.63 25.57
N GLU A 462 -18.97 11.20 24.32
CA GLU A 462 -20.28 11.31 23.66
C GLU A 462 -21.40 10.60 24.44
N VAL A 463 -21.18 9.35 24.86
CA VAL A 463 -22.16 8.60 25.69
C VAL A 463 -22.43 9.34 27.00
N THR A 464 -21.37 9.83 27.66
CA THR A 464 -21.46 10.52 28.95
C THR A 464 -22.24 11.84 28.84
N ASP A 465 -21.99 12.62 27.79
CA ASP A 465 -22.63 13.91 27.54
C ASP A 465 -24.12 13.74 27.24
N VAL A 466 -24.48 12.80 26.35
CA VAL A 466 -25.90 12.57 26.00
C VAL A 466 -26.67 12.03 27.21
N TRP A 467 -26.07 11.17 28.03
CA TRP A 467 -26.66 10.72 29.29
C TRP A 467 -26.87 11.87 30.29
N THR A 468 -25.85 12.70 30.48
CA THR A 468 -25.91 13.85 31.40
C THR A 468 -27.02 14.82 30.99
N GLN A 469 -27.14 15.11 29.69
CA GLN A 469 -28.21 15.96 29.16
C GLN A 469 -29.61 15.37 29.40
N LEU A 470 -29.81 14.07 29.17
CA LEU A 470 -31.09 13.40 29.44
C LEU A 470 -31.42 13.46 30.94
N PHE A 471 -30.44 13.17 31.80
CA PHE A 471 -30.62 13.17 33.25
C PHE A 471 -31.01 14.56 33.76
N GLU A 472 -30.33 15.61 33.31
CA GLU A 472 -30.66 16.99 33.65
C GLU A 472 -32.07 17.39 33.22
N LYS A 473 -32.47 17.08 31.98
CA LYS A 473 -33.83 17.33 31.49
C LYS A 473 -34.88 16.57 32.30
N THR A 474 -34.57 15.34 32.70
CA THR A 474 -35.48 14.51 33.50
C THR A 474 -35.70 15.13 34.88
N GLU A 475 -34.64 15.56 35.56
CA GLU A 475 -34.73 16.27 36.84
C GLU A 475 -35.42 17.65 36.71
N GLN A 476 -35.21 18.38 35.61
CA GLN A 476 -35.94 19.61 35.34
C GLN A 476 -37.44 19.36 35.16
N ARG A 477 -37.83 18.31 34.42
CA ARG A 477 -39.24 17.94 34.24
C ARG A 477 -39.89 17.60 35.57
N LYS A 478 -39.21 16.86 36.45
CA LYS A 478 -39.68 16.57 37.81
C LYS A 478 -40.01 17.85 38.60
N LYS A 479 -39.08 18.82 38.60
CA LYS A 479 -39.28 20.13 39.26
C LYS A 479 -40.47 20.90 38.67
N HIS A 480 -40.58 20.94 37.34
CA HIS A 480 -41.69 21.61 36.67
C HIS A 480 -43.04 20.94 36.94
N LEU A 481 -43.13 19.60 36.96
CA LEU A 481 -44.36 18.89 37.32
C LEU A 481 -44.78 19.17 38.77
N GLN A 482 -43.83 19.22 39.71
CA GLN A 482 -44.11 19.61 41.11
C GLN A 482 -44.58 21.05 41.22
N GLN A 483 -43.96 21.98 40.49
CA GLN A 483 -44.41 23.37 40.41
C GLN A 483 -45.81 23.49 39.80
N ALA A 484 -46.12 22.71 38.75
CA ALA A 484 -47.45 22.66 38.13
C ALA A 484 -48.51 22.18 39.14
N GLU A 485 -48.21 21.14 39.92
CA GLU A 485 -49.10 20.60 40.94
C GLU A 485 -49.38 21.64 42.03
N GLN A 486 -48.33 22.30 42.54
CA GLN A 486 -48.47 23.36 43.55
C GLN A 486 -49.31 24.54 43.03
N LEU A 487 -49.14 24.91 41.74
CA LEU A 487 -49.88 25.99 41.11
C LEU A 487 -51.38 25.70 40.96
N GLN A 488 -51.83 24.44 40.99
CA GLN A 488 -53.26 24.14 40.86
C GLN A 488 -54.09 24.75 41.99
N SER A 489 -53.59 24.76 43.22
CA SER A 489 -54.25 25.44 44.34
C SER A 489 -54.49 26.94 44.08
N TYR A 490 -53.53 27.59 43.42
CA TYR A 490 -53.64 28.98 43.00
C TYR A 490 -54.65 29.15 41.84
N PHE A 491 -54.71 28.21 40.89
CA PHE A 491 -55.70 28.23 39.81
C PHE A 491 -57.13 27.87 40.25
N GLU A 492 -57.30 27.09 41.32
CA GLU A 492 -58.59 26.89 41.97
C GLU A 492 -59.11 28.20 42.56
N LEU A 493 -58.28 28.96 43.27
CA LEU A 493 -58.64 30.30 43.76
C LEU A 493 -59.05 31.24 42.63
N TYR A 494 -58.38 31.19 41.47
CA TYR A 494 -58.80 31.93 40.28
C TYR A 494 -60.20 31.51 39.80
N ARG A 495 -60.49 30.21 39.71
CA ARG A 495 -61.79 29.68 39.27
C ARG A 495 -62.89 30.11 40.25
N ASP A 496 -62.63 30.04 41.55
CA ASP A 496 -63.57 30.47 42.60
C ASP A 496 -63.89 31.96 42.51
N LEU A 497 -62.87 32.81 42.35
CA LEU A 497 -63.07 34.26 42.19
C LEU A 497 -63.83 34.59 40.90
N MET A 498 -63.54 33.90 39.79
CA MET A 498 -64.27 34.07 38.52
C MET A 498 -65.72 33.62 38.61
N ALA A 499 -65.99 32.51 39.29
CA ALA A 499 -67.33 32.00 39.53
C ALA A 499 -68.12 32.98 40.41
N TRP A 500 -67.53 33.44 41.52
CA TRP A 500 -68.15 34.43 42.40
C TRP A 500 -68.42 35.76 41.68
N ILE A 501 -67.50 36.28 40.86
CA ILE A 501 -67.77 37.49 40.07
C ILE A 501 -68.97 37.25 39.14
N SER A 502 -69.04 36.11 38.48
CA SER A 502 -70.13 35.81 37.55
C SER A 502 -71.48 35.69 38.27
N GLU A 503 -71.50 35.08 39.45
CA GLU A 503 -72.68 35.02 40.31
C GLU A 503 -73.10 36.43 40.80
N MET A 504 -72.14 37.26 41.24
CA MET A 504 -72.41 38.61 41.70
C MET A 504 -72.93 39.52 40.58
N ILE A 505 -72.38 39.40 39.36
CA ILE A 505 -72.92 40.08 38.18
C ILE A 505 -74.38 39.65 37.96
N ALA A 506 -74.69 38.35 38.04
CA ALA A 506 -76.05 37.86 37.87
C ALA A 506 -77.01 38.47 38.92
N LYS A 507 -76.62 38.51 40.20
CA LYS A 507 -77.41 39.14 41.28
C LYS A 507 -77.67 40.62 41.01
N VAL A 508 -76.63 41.40 40.69
CA VAL A 508 -76.73 42.83 40.40
C VAL A 508 -77.60 43.11 39.16
N THR A 509 -77.58 42.22 38.17
CA THR A 509 -78.35 42.37 36.93
C THR A 509 -79.79 41.81 37.02
N SER A 510 -80.32 41.53 38.22
CA SER A 510 -81.73 41.14 38.39
C SER A 510 -82.70 42.11 37.69
N PRO A 511 -83.70 41.64 36.93
CA PRO A 511 -84.58 42.49 36.09
C PRO A 511 -85.66 43.26 36.87
N GLU A 512 -85.75 43.11 38.19
CA GLU A 512 -86.81 43.70 39.00
C GLU A 512 -86.69 45.23 39.13
N LEU A 513 -87.81 45.93 38.89
CA LEU A 513 -88.01 47.35 39.19
C LEU A 513 -89.25 47.49 40.09
N ALA A 514 -89.17 48.34 41.11
CA ALA A 514 -90.27 48.54 42.03
C ALA A 514 -91.36 49.47 41.47
N GLN A 515 -92.61 49.20 41.83
CA GLN A 515 -93.79 49.97 41.44
C GLN A 515 -94.26 50.95 42.51
N ASP A 516 -93.56 50.99 43.65
CA ASP A 516 -93.82 51.89 44.77
C ASP A 516 -92.52 52.33 45.44
N VAL A 517 -92.63 53.33 46.32
CA VAL A 517 -91.48 53.93 47.01
C VAL A 517 -90.81 52.90 47.95
N SER A 518 -91.60 52.12 48.69
CA SER A 518 -91.07 51.15 49.65
C SER A 518 -90.28 50.04 48.97
N GLY A 519 -90.75 49.53 47.82
CA GLY A 519 -90.01 48.54 47.04
C GLY A 519 -88.73 49.11 46.43
N ALA A 520 -88.74 50.37 46.00
CA ALA A 520 -87.56 51.02 45.41
C ALA A 520 -86.46 51.25 46.46
N GLU A 521 -86.82 51.68 47.69
CA GLU A 521 -85.90 51.81 48.82
C GLU A 521 -85.31 50.45 49.25
N ALA A 522 -86.12 49.39 49.23
CA ALA A 522 -85.67 48.02 49.51
C ALA A 522 -84.67 47.51 48.46
N LEU A 523 -84.92 47.76 47.17
CA LEU A 523 -83.99 47.42 46.09
C LEU A 523 -82.66 48.16 46.20
N ILE A 524 -82.68 49.46 46.54
CA ILE A 524 -81.45 50.23 46.79
C ILE A 524 -80.69 49.67 48.00
N SER A 525 -81.39 49.35 49.09
CA SER A 525 -80.77 48.77 50.29
C SER A 525 -80.08 47.44 49.97
N ARG A 526 -80.77 46.53 49.27
CA ARG A 526 -80.18 45.24 48.80
C ARG A 526 -79.02 45.45 47.83
N HIS A 527 -79.09 46.45 46.96
CA HIS A 527 -77.98 46.79 46.05
C HIS A 527 -76.75 47.31 46.80
N MET A 528 -76.95 48.05 47.89
CA MET A 528 -75.87 48.45 48.80
C MET A 528 -75.31 47.28 49.61
N GLU A 529 -76.11 46.28 49.96
CA GLU A 529 -75.61 45.02 50.53
C GLU A 529 -74.70 44.28 49.55
N HIS A 530 -75.06 44.22 48.27
CA HIS A 530 -74.18 43.67 47.22
C HIS A 530 -72.86 44.45 47.12
N ARG A 531 -72.87 45.78 47.34
CA ARG A 531 -71.62 46.57 47.41
C ARG A 531 -70.75 46.17 48.59
N ALA A 532 -71.35 45.97 49.76
CA ALA A 532 -70.64 45.51 50.93
C ALA A 532 -70.03 44.11 50.71
N GLU A 533 -70.75 43.20 50.05
CA GLU A 533 -70.23 41.88 49.67
C GLU A 533 -69.05 42.01 48.69
N ILE A 534 -69.15 42.87 47.68
CA ILE A 534 -68.04 43.15 46.75
C ILE A 534 -66.80 43.68 47.48
N ASN A 535 -66.99 44.65 48.36
CA ASN A 535 -65.90 45.25 49.13
C ASN A 535 -65.26 44.23 50.09
N SER A 536 -66.04 43.33 50.69
CA SER A 536 -65.52 42.29 51.59
C SER A 536 -64.58 41.30 50.89
N ARG A 537 -64.72 41.12 49.57
CA ARG A 537 -63.88 40.24 48.76
C ARG A 537 -62.63 40.91 48.20
N GLU A 538 -62.44 42.21 48.44
CA GLU A 538 -61.30 42.98 47.92
C GLU A 538 -59.96 42.36 48.31
N GLU A 539 -59.84 41.94 49.57
CA GLU A 539 -58.62 41.32 50.09
C GLU A 539 -58.24 40.04 49.34
N ALA A 540 -59.22 39.20 48.97
CA ALA A 540 -58.98 37.97 48.23
C ALA A 540 -58.41 38.25 46.82
N PHE A 541 -58.87 39.32 46.15
CA PHE A 541 -58.30 39.74 44.87
C PHE A 541 -56.86 40.25 45.03
N VAL A 542 -56.61 41.07 46.05
CA VAL A 542 -55.27 41.60 46.34
C VAL A 542 -54.29 40.47 46.64
N GLN A 543 -54.69 39.50 47.47
CA GLN A 543 -53.90 38.31 47.77
C GLN A 543 -53.64 37.46 46.53
N PHE A 544 -54.62 37.28 45.65
CA PHE A 544 -54.42 36.58 44.38
C PHE A 544 -53.36 37.28 43.50
N TYR A 545 -53.46 38.60 43.33
CA TYR A 545 -52.50 39.35 42.53
C TYR A 545 -51.08 39.36 43.13
N SER A 546 -50.95 39.54 44.45
CA SER A 546 -49.65 39.56 45.11
C SER A 546 -48.96 38.19 45.04
N THR A 547 -49.71 37.11 45.25
CA THR A 547 -49.21 35.73 45.12
C THR A 547 -48.76 35.46 43.69
N GLY A 548 -49.57 35.80 42.69
CA GLY A 548 -49.22 35.63 41.28
C GLY A 548 -48.00 36.44 40.84
N HIS A 549 -47.89 37.71 41.27
CA HIS A 549 -46.70 38.53 40.99
C HIS A 549 -45.44 37.98 41.66
N THR A 550 -45.57 37.45 42.88
CA THR A 550 -44.45 36.79 43.58
C THR A 550 -43.97 35.56 42.81
N LEU A 551 -44.89 34.71 42.34
CA LEU A 551 -44.56 33.54 41.52
C LEU A 551 -43.87 33.94 40.20
N ILE A 552 -44.31 35.02 39.55
CA ILE A 552 -43.66 35.55 38.34
C ILE A 552 -42.25 36.06 38.65
N GLN A 553 -42.05 36.82 39.73
CA GLN A 553 -40.74 37.33 40.13
C GLN A 553 -39.75 36.22 40.50
N GLN A 554 -40.25 35.12 41.07
CA GLN A 554 -39.46 33.93 41.35
C GLN A 554 -39.14 33.10 40.10
N GLY A 555 -39.60 33.53 38.92
CA GLY A 555 -39.30 32.86 37.65
C GLY A 555 -40.08 31.57 37.45
N HIS A 556 -41.30 31.46 37.98
CA HIS A 556 -42.14 30.28 37.79
C HIS A 556 -42.31 29.96 36.29
N PHE A 557 -42.18 28.69 35.91
CA PHE A 557 -42.13 28.29 34.50
C PHE A 557 -43.44 28.61 33.72
N LEU A 558 -44.58 28.66 34.42
CA LEU A 558 -45.89 29.11 33.90
C LEU A 558 -46.20 30.61 34.13
N SER A 559 -45.18 31.45 34.30
CA SER A 559 -45.35 32.90 34.55
C SER A 559 -46.26 33.60 33.53
N GLY A 560 -46.20 33.22 32.25
CA GLY A 560 -47.09 33.73 31.21
C GLY A 560 -48.57 33.44 31.48
N GLU A 561 -48.92 32.19 31.81
CA GLU A 561 -50.29 31.81 32.14
C GLU A 561 -50.81 32.49 33.42
N ILE A 562 -49.94 32.63 34.43
CA ILE A 562 -50.25 33.35 35.66
C ILE A 562 -50.58 34.82 35.34
N GLN A 563 -49.77 35.46 34.51
CA GLN A 563 -49.96 36.85 34.11
C GLN A 563 -51.27 37.06 33.33
N ASP A 564 -51.60 36.14 32.42
CA ASP A 564 -52.86 36.20 31.67
C ASP A 564 -54.08 36.05 32.58
N LYS A 565 -54.06 35.11 33.54
CA LYS A 565 -55.14 34.94 34.51
C LYS A 565 -55.31 36.17 35.41
N ILE A 566 -54.21 36.77 35.87
CA ILE A 566 -54.25 38.05 36.61
C ILE A 566 -54.96 39.11 35.78
N ARG A 567 -54.56 39.28 34.51
CA ARG A 567 -55.14 40.28 33.61
C ARG A 567 -56.64 40.04 33.40
N VAL A 568 -57.05 38.81 33.12
CA VAL A 568 -58.47 38.45 32.92
C VAL A 568 -59.28 38.73 34.18
N LEU A 569 -58.78 38.35 35.35
CA LEU A 569 -59.48 38.57 36.61
C LEU A 569 -59.64 40.07 36.94
N GLN A 570 -58.59 40.87 36.69
CA GLN A 570 -58.63 42.32 36.85
C GLN A 570 -59.71 42.95 35.95
N GLN A 571 -59.75 42.56 34.67
CA GLN A 571 -60.76 43.05 33.72
C GLN A 571 -62.17 42.66 34.16
N ARG A 572 -62.35 41.42 34.63
CA ARG A 572 -63.66 40.91 35.05
C ARG A 572 -64.15 41.59 36.33
N LYS A 573 -63.26 41.85 37.29
CA LYS A 573 -63.55 42.64 38.49
C LYS A 573 -63.94 44.07 38.17
N GLN A 574 -63.22 44.72 37.24
CA GLN A 574 -63.58 46.07 36.79
C GLN A 574 -64.99 46.10 36.18
N LEU A 575 -65.29 45.13 35.32
CA LEU A 575 -66.63 45.01 34.74
C LEU A 575 -67.74 44.87 35.79
N LEU A 576 -67.52 44.08 36.84
CA LEU A 576 -68.47 43.95 37.94
C LEU A 576 -68.74 45.30 38.63
N ASN A 577 -67.69 46.06 38.93
CA ASN A 577 -67.83 47.40 39.51
C ASN A 577 -68.63 48.34 38.60
N ASP A 578 -68.32 48.35 37.30
CA ASP A 578 -69.01 49.20 36.32
C ASP A 578 -70.50 48.84 36.20
N ILE A 579 -70.84 47.54 36.21
CA ILE A 579 -72.22 47.06 36.18
C ILE A 579 -72.97 47.47 37.45
N TRP A 580 -72.34 47.35 38.60
CA TRP A 580 -72.93 47.74 39.88
C TRP A 580 -73.26 49.23 39.92
N GLU A 581 -72.34 50.10 39.50
CA GLU A 581 -72.58 51.55 39.45
C GLU A 581 -73.71 51.90 38.46
N LYS A 582 -73.72 51.29 37.27
CA LYS A 582 -74.80 51.50 36.30
C LYS A 582 -76.16 51.10 36.85
N ARG A 583 -76.24 49.96 37.55
CA ARG A 583 -77.50 49.50 38.16
C ARG A 583 -77.94 50.41 39.31
N LYS A 584 -77.00 50.92 40.12
CA LYS A 584 -77.29 51.89 41.19
C LYS A 584 -78.04 53.11 40.65
N VAL A 585 -77.52 53.71 39.58
CA VAL A 585 -78.16 54.86 38.93
C VAL A 585 -79.59 54.51 38.51
N ILE A 586 -79.83 53.34 37.92
CA ILE A 586 -81.19 52.91 37.52
C ILE A 586 -82.14 52.83 38.73
N TYR A 587 -81.69 52.30 39.87
CA TYR A 587 -82.53 52.24 41.07
C TYR A 587 -82.79 53.62 41.69
N GLU A 588 -81.81 54.52 41.69
CA GLU A 588 -82.00 55.91 42.13
C GLU A 588 -83.00 56.65 41.24
N LEU A 589 -82.91 56.47 39.91
CA LEU A 589 -83.89 57.00 38.94
C LEU A 589 -85.30 56.44 39.20
N SER A 590 -85.40 55.15 39.46
CA SER A 590 -86.67 54.48 39.76
C SER A 590 -87.29 55.01 41.05
N LEU A 591 -86.51 55.17 42.13
CA LEU A 591 -87.00 55.71 43.39
C LEU A 591 -87.52 57.14 43.24
N ASP A 592 -86.77 58.01 42.56
CA ASP A 592 -87.20 59.38 42.33
C ASP A 592 -88.50 59.45 41.52
N THR A 593 -88.63 58.59 40.51
CA THR A 593 -89.87 58.48 39.71
C THR A 593 -91.05 58.03 40.57
N GLN A 594 -90.87 57.05 41.47
CA GLN A 594 -91.95 56.60 42.36
C GLN A 594 -92.32 57.64 43.41
N LEU A 595 -91.35 58.40 43.93
CA LEU A 595 -91.59 59.52 44.85
C LEU A 595 -92.41 60.60 44.16
N PHE A 596 -92.03 60.97 42.93
CA PHE A 596 -92.78 61.92 42.11
C PHE A 596 -94.21 61.44 41.84
N LEU A 597 -94.40 60.18 41.40
CA LEU A 597 -95.73 59.62 41.14
C LEU A 597 -96.60 59.59 42.42
N ARG A 598 -96.03 59.25 43.57
CA ARG A 598 -96.74 59.28 44.86
C ARG A 598 -97.17 60.70 45.22
N GLU A 599 -96.27 61.68 45.11
CA GLU A 599 -96.57 63.09 45.38
C GLU A 599 -97.62 63.65 44.42
N ALA A 600 -97.50 63.35 43.13
CA ALA A 600 -98.47 63.72 42.10
C ALA A 600 -99.85 63.10 42.36
N SER A 601 -99.91 61.80 42.69
CA SER A 601 -101.17 61.11 42.98
C SER A 601 -101.84 61.64 44.27
N LEU A 602 -101.05 61.98 45.29
CA LEU A 602 -101.58 62.59 46.52
C LEU A 602 -102.19 63.96 46.24
N LEU A 603 -101.53 64.77 45.40
CA LEU A 603 -102.02 66.09 45.00
C LEU A 603 -103.21 66.00 44.04
N GLU A 604 -103.22 65.04 43.12
CA GLU A 604 -104.36 64.77 42.23
C GLU A 604 -105.59 64.38 43.04
N ASN A 605 -105.47 63.42 43.96
CA ASN A 605 -106.56 63.04 44.86
C ASN A 605 -107.03 64.22 45.73
N TRP A 606 -106.10 65.11 46.13
CA TRP A 606 -106.44 66.34 46.83
C TRP A 606 -107.21 67.33 45.94
N ILE A 607 -106.88 67.48 44.65
CA ILE A 607 -107.66 68.29 43.70
C ILE A 607 -109.05 67.67 43.50
N THR A 608 -109.13 66.40 43.11
CA THR A 608 -110.39 65.72 42.75
C THR A 608 -111.42 65.75 43.88
N SER A 609 -110.98 65.65 45.14
CA SER A 609 -111.87 65.71 46.30
C SER A 609 -112.36 67.11 46.65
N ARG A 610 -111.75 68.16 46.11
CA ARG A 610 -112.08 69.58 46.34
C ARG A 610 -112.77 70.23 45.13
N GLU A 611 -112.63 69.64 43.96
CA GLU A 611 -113.31 70.04 42.72
C GLU A 611 -114.85 70.16 42.85
N PRO A 612 -115.57 69.30 43.63
CA PRO A 612 -117.01 69.48 43.84
C PRO A 612 -117.38 70.75 44.61
N ILE A 613 -116.48 71.28 45.45
CA ILE A 613 -116.71 72.51 46.23
C ILE A 613 -116.68 73.74 45.31
N LEU A 614 -115.86 73.71 44.24
CA LEU A 614 -115.83 74.76 43.22
C LEU A 614 -117.07 74.73 42.31
N ASN A 615 -117.62 73.55 42.07
CA ASN A 615 -118.80 73.35 41.22
C ASN A 615 -120.14 73.48 41.98
N ASP A 616 -120.13 73.93 43.24
CA ASP A 616 -121.36 74.18 43.99
C ASP A 616 -122.04 75.47 43.49
N GLU A 617 -123.14 75.34 42.74
CA GLU A 617 -123.88 76.46 42.13
C GLU A 617 -124.74 77.27 43.13
N LYS A 618 -124.72 76.91 44.43
CA LYS A 618 -125.55 77.56 45.45
C LYS A 618 -124.98 78.93 45.84
N LEU A 619 -125.73 79.99 45.54
CA LEU A 619 -125.37 81.38 45.86
C LEU A 619 -125.91 81.87 47.22
N GLY A 620 -126.79 81.11 47.89
CA GLY A 620 -127.41 81.49 49.16
C GLY A 620 -128.62 82.42 49.01
N ASP A 621 -129.56 82.38 49.97
CA ASP A 621 -130.86 83.06 49.89
C ASP A 621 -130.94 84.34 50.75
N SER A 622 -129.83 84.75 51.39
CA SER A 622 -129.77 85.95 52.24
C SER A 622 -128.35 86.53 52.35
N ILE A 623 -128.22 87.84 52.62
CA ILE A 623 -126.92 88.55 52.76
C ILE A 623 -125.97 87.84 53.75
N PRO A 624 -126.38 87.44 54.98
CA PRO A 624 -125.47 86.75 55.90
C PRO A 624 -125.01 85.38 55.38
N GLN A 625 -125.85 84.72 54.59
CA GLN A 625 -125.55 83.41 54.03
C GLN A 625 -124.58 83.52 52.85
N VAL A 626 -124.72 84.56 52.03
CA VAL A 626 -123.76 84.91 50.97
C VAL A 626 -122.41 85.31 51.59
N GLU A 627 -122.40 86.14 52.64
CA GLU A 627 -121.16 86.54 53.34
C GLU A 627 -120.44 85.34 53.98
N GLU A 628 -121.16 84.39 54.58
CA GLU A 628 -120.58 83.14 55.08
C GLU A 628 -120.08 82.22 53.94
N LEU A 629 -120.76 82.18 52.79
CA LEU A 629 -120.28 81.47 51.60
C LEU A 629 -119.00 82.11 51.04
N ILE A 630 -118.91 83.44 51.00
CA ILE A 630 -117.69 84.18 50.65
C ILE A 630 -116.58 83.86 51.66
N ARG A 631 -116.86 83.92 52.97
CA ARG A 631 -115.87 83.59 54.01
C ARG A 631 -115.36 82.15 53.89
N ARG A 632 -116.25 81.20 53.59
CA ARG A 632 -115.87 79.80 53.32
C ARG A 632 -115.06 79.65 52.05
N HIS A 633 -115.36 80.42 51.01
CA HIS A 633 -114.58 80.44 49.79
C HIS A 633 -113.19 81.05 50.02
N GLU A 634 -113.08 82.15 50.76
CA GLU A 634 -111.78 82.73 51.17
C GLU A 634 -110.97 81.76 52.05
N ASP A 635 -111.62 81.05 52.98
CA ASP A 635 -110.98 80.01 53.78
C ASP A 635 -110.51 78.83 52.88
N PHE A 636 -111.27 78.49 51.83
CA PHE A 636 -110.88 77.50 50.82
C PHE A 636 -109.71 77.98 49.95
N GLU A 637 -109.70 79.23 49.48
CA GLU A 637 -108.58 79.84 48.74
C GLU A 637 -107.29 79.81 49.56
N LYS A 638 -107.35 80.13 50.86
CA LYS A 638 -106.19 79.99 51.76
C LYS A 638 -105.69 78.55 51.86
N THR A 639 -106.58 77.54 51.79
CA THR A 639 -106.14 76.14 51.76
C THR A 639 -105.49 75.74 50.43
N ILE A 640 -105.89 76.34 49.31
CA ILE A 640 -105.21 76.19 48.02
C ILE A 640 -103.82 76.82 48.08
N GLU A 641 -103.74 78.07 48.57
CA GLU A 641 -102.48 78.80 48.70
C GLU A 641 -101.49 78.05 49.61
N ALA A 642 -101.97 77.45 50.71
CA ALA A 642 -101.17 76.62 51.61
C ALA A 642 -100.64 75.31 50.96
N GLN A 643 -101.26 74.80 49.89
CA GLN A 643 -100.72 73.67 49.11
C GLN A 643 -99.81 74.12 47.95
N GLY A 644 -99.72 75.43 47.65
CA GLY A 644 -98.98 75.95 46.50
C GLY A 644 -97.51 75.53 46.46
N GLU A 645 -96.85 75.43 47.62
CA GLU A 645 -95.48 74.93 47.71
C GLU A 645 -95.34 73.46 47.25
N LYS A 646 -96.33 72.61 47.56
CA LYS A 646 -96.32 71.20 47.13
C LYS A 646 -96.53 71.04 45.63
N PHE A 647 -97.39 71.87 45.02
CA PHE A 647 -97.54 71.92 43.57
C PHE A 647 -96.27 72.46 42.87
N ASN A 648 -95.61 73.45 43.48
CA ASN A 648 -94.33 73.95 42.95
C ASN A 648 -93.22 72.90 43.07
N ALA A 649 -93.23 72.05 44.09
CA ALA A 649 -92.30 70.93 44.20
C ALA A 649 -92.41 69.93 43.05
N LEU A 650 -93.62 69.72 42.48
CA LEU A 650 -93.81 68.90 41.28
C LEU A 650 -93.28 69.53 39.98
N LYS A 651 -92.92 70.82 39.98
CA LYS A 651 -92.25 71.46 38.82
C LYS A 651 -90.75 71.11 38.75
N ARG A 652 -90.23 70.36 39.73
CA ARG A 652 -88.85 69.88 39.71
C ARG A 652 -88.66 68.89 38.55
N ILE A 653 -87.50 68.96 37.90
CA ILE A 653 -87.10 67.98 36.90
C ILE A 653 -86.74 66.69 37.64
N THR A 654 -87.35 65.58 37.23
CA THR A 654 -87.03 64.25 37.79
C THR A 654 -85.60 63.84 37.39
N LEU A 655 -84.99 62.96 38.18
CA LEU A 655 -83.67 62.43 37.82
C LEU A 655 -83.70 61.70 36.47
N LEU A 656 -84.84 61.14 36.06
CA LEU A 656 -85.02 60.50 34.76
C LEU A 656 -84.91 61.52 33.63
N GLU A 657 -85.57 62.66 33.75
CA GLU A 657 -85.49 63.75 32.77
C GLU A 657 -84.09 64.39 32.74
N MET A 658 -83.45 64.53 33.92
CA MET A 658 -82.04 64.95 33.99
C MET A 658 -81.12 63.97 33.28
N ALA A 659 -81.29 62.66 33.51
CA ALA A 659 -80.53 61.61 32.87
C ALA A 659 -80.77 61.58 31.35
N PHE A 660 -82.01 61.78 30.90
CA PHE A 660 -82.36 61.88 29.49
C PHE A 660 -81.72 63.10 28.81
N ASN A 661 -81.73 64.26 29.47
CA ASN A 661 -81.03 65.45 28.97
C ASN A 661 -79.52 65.23 28.88
N LYS A 662 -78.92 64.65 29.93
CA LYS A 662 -77.49 64.30 29.95
C LYS A 662 -77.14 63.26 28.86
N GLN A 663 -78.02 62.29 28.61
CA GLN A 663 -77.87 61.34 27.51
C GLN A 663 -77.92 62.05 26.16
N LYS A 664 -78.86 62.97 25.96
CA LYS A 664 -78.97 63.75 24.73
C LYS A 664 -77.73 64.63 24.47
N GLU A 665 -77.15 65.20 25.52
CA GLU A 665 -75.87 65.92 25.46
C GLU A 665 -74.70 64.97 25.14
N ALA A 666 -74.66 63.79 25.77
CA ALA A 666 -73.66 62.76 25.48
C ALA A 666 -73.77 62.24 24.03
N GLU A 667 -74.98 62.05 23.51
CA GLU A 667 -75.22 61.67 22.11
C GLU A 667 -74.87 62.79 21.14
N ALA A 668 -75.15 64.05 21.49
CA ALA A 668 -74.77 65.20 20.67
C ALA A 668 -73.24 65.36 20.62
N THR A 669 -72.56 65.24 21.77
CA THR A 669 -71.10 65.28 21.84
C THR A 669 -70.46 64.08 21.15
N ALA A 670 -71.03 62.87 21.27
CA ALA A 670 -70.57 61.69 20.53
C ALA A 670 -70.77 61.85 19.01
N ARG A 671 -71.93 62.36 18.55
CA ARG A 671 -72.17 62.69 17.13
C ARG A 671 -71.20 63.76 16.62
N GLN A 672 -70.86 64.73 17.47
CA GLN A 672 -69.87 65.76 17.14
C GLN A 672 -68.46 65.17 17.04
N ALA A 673 -68.05 64.35 18.01
CA ALA A 673 -66.78 63.65 18.00
C ALA A 673 -66.66 62.66 16.83
N GLU A 674 -67.74 61.98 16.46
CA GLU A 674 -67.79 61.08 15.31
C GLU A 674 -67.71 61.84 13.99
N LYS A 675 -68.40 62.99 13.86
CA LYS A 675 -68.24 63.90 12.72
C LYS A 675 -66.80 64.41 12.63
N GLU A 676 -66.18 64.82 13.74
CA GLU A 676 -64.79 65.24 13.79
C GLU A 676 -63.82 64.12 13.44
N ARG A 677 -64.10 62.87 13.87
CA ARG A 677 -63.29 61.70 13.52
C ARG A 677 -63.40 61.39 12.04
N LEU A 678 -64.62 61.39 11.47
CA LEU A 678 -64.86 61.24 10.04
C LEU A 678 -64.25 62.36 9.20
N GLU A 679 -64.25 63.59 9.71
CA GLU A 679 -63.62 64.73 9.05
C GLU A 679 -62.10 64.66 9.12
N LYS A 680 -61.52 64.27 10.27
CA LYS A 680 -60.10 63.92 10.39
C LYS A 680 -59.71 62.81 9.44
N GLU A 681 -60.51 61.75 9.36
CA GLU A 681 -60.27 60.62 8.45
C GLU A 681 -60.42 61.02 6.97
N ARG A 682 -61.37 61.91 6.63
CA ARG A 682 -61.48 62.53 5.30
C ARG A 682 -60.28 63.42 4.96
N VAL A 683 -59.81 64.22 5.91
CA VAL A 683 -58.64 65.09 5.75
C VAL A 683 -57.36 64.25 5.63
N GLU A 684 -57.20 63.19 6.42
CA GLU A 684 -56.12 62.23 6.29
C GLU A 684 -56.21 61.45 4.98
N ALA A 685 -57.40 61.06 4.53
CA ALA A 685 -57.60 60.42 3.24
C ALA A 685 -57.28 61.38 2.07
N ARG A 686 -57.63 62.68 2.16
CA ARG A 686 -57.19 63.70 1.19
C ARG A 686 -55.69 63.92 1.24
N LYS A 687 -55.07 63.98 2.42
CA LYS A 687 -53.62 64.05 2.58
C LYS A 687 -52.94 62.82 1.99
N ARG A 688 -53.46 61.60 2.23
CA ARG A 688 -52.95 60.36 1.63
C ARG A 688 -53.10 60.38 0.11
N LYS A 689 -54.24 60.79 -0.43
CA LYS A 689 -54.45 60.93 -1.89
C LYS A 689 -53.55 62.01 -2.51
N GLU A 690 -53.31 63.11 -1.83
CA GLU A 690 -52.42 64.19 -2.29
C GLU A 690 -50.94 63.78 -2.18
N VAL A 691 -50.55 63.07 -1.12
CA VAL A 691 -49.21 62.45 -0.98
C VAL A 691 -49.01 61.38 -2.06
N GLN A 692 -50.05 60.58 -2.37
CA GLN A 692 -50.02 59.63 -3.48
C GLN A 692 -49.87 60.36 -4.82
N ARG A 693 -50.61 61.46 -5.04
CA ARG A 693 -50.50 62.32 -6.23
C ARG A 693 -49.11 62.94 -6.37
N ILE A 694 -48.53 63.44 -5.29
CA ILE A 694 -47.15 63.99 -5.24
C ILE A 694 -46.12 62.89 -5.46
N SER A 695 -46.34 61.69 -4.92
CA SER A 695 -45.48 60.52 -5.15
C SER A 695 -45.56 60.02 -6.60
N ASP A 696 -46.75 60.01 -7.20
CA ASP A 696 -46.98 59.65 -8.60
C ASP A 696 -46.48 60.74 -9.56
N GLU A 697 -46.57 62.02 -9.19
CA GLU A 697 -45.94 63.13 -9.92
C GLU A 697 -44.42 63.05 -9.83
N ARG A 698 -43.84 62.74 -8.66
CA ARG A 698 -42.40 62.46 -8.51
C ARG A 698 -41.97 61.25 -9.30
N ARG A 699 -42.77 60.18 -9.35
CA ARG A 699 -42.50 58.98 -10.17
C ARG A 699 -42.57 59.29 -11.67
N LYS A 700 -43.55 60.09 -12.11
CA LYS A 700 -43.66 60.58 -13.50
C LYS A 700 -42.59 61.62 -13.84
N GLU A 701 -42.04 62.34 -12.87
CA GLU A 701 -40.92 63.27 -13.07
C GLU A 701 -39.58 62.54 -13.08
N ASP A 702 -39.39 61.49 -12.29
CA ASP A 702 -38.24 60.58 -12.39
C ASP A 702 -38.29 59.72 -13.66
N GLU A 703 -39.47 59.29 -14.11
CA GLU A 703 -39.68 58.67 -15.42
C GLU A 703 -39.41 59.67 -16.56
N ARG A 704 -39.80 60.95 -16.41
CA ARG A 704 -39.43 62.02 -17.37
C ARG A 704 -37.95 62.35 -17.35
N ARG A 705 -37.26 62.30 -16.21
CA ARG A 705 -35.79 62.43 -16.13
C ARG A 705 -35.06 61.24 -16.75
N ARG A 706 -35.60 60.02 -16.60
CA ARG A 706 -35.10 58.83 -17.31
C ARG A 706 -35.36 58.90 -18.82
N TYR A 707 -36.43 59.57 -19.25
CA TYR A 707 -36.74 59.82 -20.65
C TYR A 707 -35.91 61.00 -21.24
N GLU A 708 -35.59 62.03 -20.46
CA GLU A 708 -34.72 63.15 -20.86
C GLU A 708 -33.23 62.77 -20.90
N MET A 709 -32.79 61.70 -20.20
CA MET A 709 -31.46 61.09 -20.37
C MET A 709 -31.38 60.09 -21.54
N ASN A 710 -32.51 59.62 -22.07
CA ASN A 710 -32.60 58.72 -23.23
C ASN A 710 -33.45 59.37 -24.34
N GLY A 711 -32.86 60.36 -25.02
CA GLY A 711 -33.23 60.80 -26.37
C GLY A 711 -34.71 60.97 -26.68
N GLY A 712 -35.26 62.15 -26.40
CA GLY A 712 -36.53 62.64 -26.94
C GLY A 712 -36.51 64.16 -27.07
N PRO A 713 -37.01 64.73 -28.19
CA PRO A 713 -36.64 66.08 -28.65
C PRO A 713 -37.47 67.20 -28.01
N GLU A 714 -36.87 68.40 -28.02
CA GLU A 714 -37.50 69.72 -27.83
C GLU A 714 -38.04 70.06 -26.42
N SER A 715 -37.94 71.26 -25.89
CA SER A 715 -37.12 72.43 -26.16
C SER A 715 -37.27 73.34 -24.93
N LEU A 716 -36.18 74.02 -24.61
CA LEU A 716 -36.03 75.23 -23.81
C LEU A 716 -37.33 76.03 -23.51
N ASP A 717 -37.70 76.14 -22.23
CA ASP A 717 -37.88 77.44 -21.52
C ASP A 717 -38.33 77.24 -20.05
N LYS A 718 -37.44 76.70 -19.21
CA LYS A 718 -37.67 76.51 -17.76
C LYS A 718 -36.86 77.46 -16.89
N ASN A 719 -36.57 78.69 -17.35
CA ASN A 719 -35.75 79.65 -16.57
C ASN A 719 -36.48 80.87 -15.99
N MET A 720 -37.80 80.99 -16.13
CA MET A 720 -38.56 82.10 -15.50
C MET A 720 -39.51 81.72 -14.35
N ARG A 721 -40.06 80.49 -14.28
CA ARG A 721 -41.10 80.18 -13.27
C ARG A 721 -40.56 79.80 -11.88
N TYR A 722 -39.28 79.45 -11.78
CA TYR A 722 -38.65 79.11 -10.49
C TYR A 722 -38.52 80.31 -9.53
N ARG A 723 -38.59 81.54 -10.04
CA ARG A 723 -38.51 82.76 -9.21
C ARG A 723 -39.86 83.23 -8.66
N HIS A 724 -40.98 82.89 -9.29
CA HIS A 724 -42.30 83.32 -8.79
C HIS A 724 -42.87 82.43 -7.69
N PHE A 725 -42.54 81.14 -7.66
CA PHE A 725 -43.04 80.24 -6.60
C PHE A 725 -42.41 80.56 -5.23
N LYS A 726 -41.13 80.95 -5.20
CA LYS A 726 -40.41 81.29 -3.97
C LYS A 726 -40.89 82.60 -3.33
N ALA A 727 -41.46 83.52 -4.12
CA ALA A 727 -41.99 84.80 -3.65
C ALA A 727 -43.42 84.71 -3.07
N SER A 728 -44.22 83.71 -3.46
CA SER A 728 -45.55 83.47 -2.88
C SER A 728 -45.47 82.70 -1.56
N LEU A 729 -44.52 81.77 -1.41
CA LEU A 729 -44.36 81.00 -0.18
C LEU A 729 -43.92 81.87 1.01
N HIS A 730 -43.09 82.89 0.78
CA HIS A 730 -42.66 83.80 1.85
C HIS A 730 -43.82 84.71 2.32
N ARG A 731 -44.73 85.12 1.43
CA ARG A 731 -45.90 85.93 1.80
C ARG A 731 -46.96 85.16 2.59
N LEU A 732 -47.11 83.86 2.35
CA LEU A 732 -48.05 83.02 3.11
C LEU A 732 -47.56 82.73 4.54
N ILE A 733 -46.26 82.59 4.75
CA ILE A 733 -45.68 82.31 6.08
C ILE A 733 -45.75 83.55 6.99
N VAL A 734 -45.57 84.76 6.45
CA VAL A 734 -45.68 86.01 7.23
C VAL A 734 -47.14 86.34 7.58
N SER A 735 -48.10 86.00 6.72
CA SER A 735 -49.54 86.23 7.02
C SER A 735 -50.08 85.31 8.12
N SER A 736 -49.55 84.09 8.23
CA SER A 736 -50.01 83.12 9.25
C SER A 736 -49.44 83.43 10.65
N ALA A 737 -48.23 83.98 10.72
CA ALA A 737 -47.61 84.38 11.99
C ALA A 737 -48.23 85.64 12.65
N LEU A 738 -48.91 86.50 11.87
CA LEU A 738 -49.62 87.68 12.38
C LEU A 738 -51.02 87.37 12.93
N GLN A 739 -51.62 86.24 12.54
CA GLN A 739 -52.97 85.86 12.98
C GLN A 739 -52.97 85.07 14.31
N VAL A 740 -51.84 84.45 14.68
CA VAL A 740 -51.66 83.73 15.96
C VAL A 740 -51.35 84.69 17.13
N LYS A 741 -50.83 85.90 16.87
CA LYS A 741 -50.57 86.93 17.90
C LYS A 741 -51.80 87.73 18.35
N ASN A 742 -52.94 87.62 17.65
CA ASN A 742 -54.17 88.35 18.00
C ASN A 742 -55.17 87.54 18.83
N VAL A 743 -54.93 86.24 19.07
CA VAL A 743 -55.82 85.39 19.90
C VAL A 743 -55.32 85.24 21.34
N THR A 744 -54.08 85.65 21.64
CA THR A 744 -53.45 85.53 22.97
C THR A 744 -53.49 86.81 23.83
N LYS A 745 -54.38 87.77 23.52
CA LYS A 745 -54.45 89.05 24.24
C LYS A 745 -55.86 89.49 24.67
N GLN A 746 -56.69 88.52 25.08
CA GLN A 746 -58.03 88.82 25.62
C GLN A 746 -58.55 87.83 26.68
N HIS A 747 -57.67 87.27 27.52
CA HIS A 747 -58.07 86.61 28.78
C HIS A 747 -56.94 86.70 29.83
N GLU A 748 -56.62 87.94 30.23
CA GLU A 748 -56.02 88.24 31.54
C GLU A 748 -56.84 89.40 32.11
N THR A 749 -57.91 89.08 32.84
CA THR A 749 -58.43 89.92 33.92
C THR A 749 -59.57 89.19 34.65
N TRP A 750 -59.30 88.91 35.92
CA TRP A 750 -60.21 88.61 37.04
C TRP A 750 -60.77 87.19 37.20
N TYR A 751 -60.17 86.53 38.20
CA TYR A 751 -60.77 85.75 39.31
C TYR A 751 -61.80 84.67 38.99
#